data_AF-A0A653LUD6-F1
#
_entry.id   AF-A0A653LUD6-F1
#
_cell.length_a   1.000
_cell.length_b   1.000
_cell.length_c   1.000
_cell.angle_alpha   90.00
_cell.angle_beta   90.00
_cell.angle_gamma   90.00
#
_symmetry.space_group_name_H-M   'P 1'
#
loop_
_entity.id
_entity.type
_entity.pdbx_description
1 polymer ?
#
loop_
_entity_poly.entity_id
_entity_poly.type
_entity_poly.pdbx_seq_one_letter_code
_entity_poly.pdbx_strand_id
1 'polypeptide(L)'
;MQRSIGSFSRALRLRPLSAIVPLIAGLSCAHAAPPLPSGGQFATGSGSITGGGRSLVIDQTSTRGVIDWKSFSIGSGRQVTFNNGSGATLNRVTGGDPSTILGKLTATGSVYLINPQGVLVGPGGVVATGGRFVASSLNVSDAAFMKGGDLTLSGDGRGVVVNLGKIGSSGGDVFLVSRTAVVNAGSIDAPKGSAELAAGAQVLLHDASSGQQVFVQSGSQGIVTNAGAIRAAQVSLQAADGNVYALAGNNAAIRATGTATRDGHVWLVADHGEVHAAGAIVAASANGSGGTVETRATTLNVAGANVVAGEWTLFSPAFTIDSATADAISRSLGNGTSVNAQSGGDLTLNGNVRWNGNAALTLGAAQGVTVAQASTIANTGGGNLTLRADANGADNGGSVTNRGKIDWSGSTGIVSALYDMNGSYAPGTLLTHAGRTAAPYSGLVTQITAYKLVNTLADLGRVSQNLAGNYALGKDIDASATAYPNSFTPIGATPATPFTGQFDGFGHTIDRLAVGDSSASGYVGMFGVIGASGVVRDIALTNASVGGGAPSTYGLLAAQNNGLIAYASTSGDLSYGGFGGGGNGGLVGANNGRIWRSSSSATVGFQGASGGLVGVNAGTIAQSYATGNVSGGSHGSVGGLVAFNTGTISQSYATGSTGGQTGDGGLVYDNGTTGVINESFAAGQVGGGGPPFAVYGGIAATNEGVIHNVYWNRDTTTRTNAAGADNGTAPGNANGLSSTQMRVPGSFASWNFGTGGAWAMPANATHPVLSWEQARP
;
A
#
# COMPACT_ATOMS: atom_id res chain seq x y z
N MET A 1 1.63 0.98 66.35
CA MET A 1 2.80 1.66 65.76
C MET A 1 2.73 1.47 64.24
N GLN A 2 1.96 2.30 63.54
CA GLN A 2 2.42 3.49 62.81
C GLN A 2 3.63 3.23 61.88
N ARG A 3 3.38 3.14 60.58
CA ARG A 3 3.95 4.09 59.59
C ARG A 3 3.25 3.95 58.23
N SER A 4 2.41 4.95 57.97
CA SER A 4 1.92 5.37 56.66
C SER A 4 3.07 6.03 55.88
N ILE A 5 3.24 5.69 54.61
CA ILE A 5 3.99 6.50 53.64
C ILE A 5 3.03 6.76 52.48
N GLY A 6 2.50 7.97 52.44
CA GLY A 6 1.57 8.45 51.42
C GLY A 6 2.26 8.65 50.07
N SER A 7 1.59 8.15 49.02
CA SER A 7 1.89 8.46 47.63
C SER A 7 1.45 9.90 47.32
N PHE A 8 2.41 10.78 47.05
CA PHE A 8 2.18 12.12 46.53
C PHE A 8 1.74 12.04 45.07
N SER A 9 0.43 12.09 44.82
CA SER A 9 -0.14 12.36 43.50
C SER A 9 -0.02 13.86 43.21
N ARG A 10 1.13 14.31 42.67
CA ARG A 10 1.22 15.64 42.08
C ARG A 10 0.49 15.64 40.74
N ALA A 11 -0.77 16.06 40.76
CA ALA A 11 -1.48 16.49 39.57
C ALA A 11 -0.71 17.66 38.91
N LEU A 12 0.01 17.36 37.83
CA LEU A 12 0.56 18.38 36.93
C LEU A 12 -0.63 19.06 36.24
N ARG A 13 -1.08 20.19 36.80
CA ARG A 13 -2.12 21.03 36.20
C ARG A 13 -1.63 21.56 34.84
N LEU A 14 -2.48 21.38 33.82
CA LEU A 14 -2.36 21.99 32.49
C LEU A 14 -1.98 23.49 32.59
N ARG A 15 -0.86 23.86 31.96
CA ARG A 15 -0.53 25.26 31.62
C ARG A 15 -0.10 25.35 30.15
N PRO A 16 -1.01 25.29 29.15
CA PRO A 16 -0.57 25.33 27.75
C PRO A 16 -0.71 26.70 27.07
N LEU A 17 -1.42 27.68 27.63
CA LEU A 17 -1.63 28.98 26.95
C LEU A 17 -0.79 30.16 27.51
N SER A 18 -0.27 30.06 28.72
CA SER A 18 0.32 31.23 29.41
C SER A 18 1.78 31.53 29.03
N ALA A 19 2.46 30.62 28.32
CA ALA A 19 3.87 30.76 27.97
C ALA A 19 4.13 31.42 26.60
N ILE A 20 3.11 31.57 25.75
CA ILE A 20 3.27 32.12 24.38
C ILE A 20 2.89 33.62 24.32
N VAL A 21 2.12 34.11 25.29
CA VAL A 21 1.71 35.52 25.37
C VAL A 21 2.85 36.52 25.70
N PRO A 22 3.92 36.21 26.46
CA PRO A 22 4.93 37.23 26.76
C PRO A 22 5.82 37.59 25.55
N LEU A 23 5.86 36.79 24.48
CA LEU A 23 6.64 37.13 23.28
C LEU A 23 5.93 38.18 22.39
N ILE A 24 4.63 38.40 22.60
CA ILE A 24 3.80 39.34 21.81
C ILE A 24 3.69 40.71 22.52
N ALA A 25 3.93 40.79 23.83
CA ALA A 25 3.66 41.97 24.65
C ALA A 25 4.73 43.09 24.60
N GLY A 26 5.83 42.92 23.85
CA GLY A 26 6.95 43.88 23.81
C GLY A 26 6.93 44.92 22.69
N LEU A 27 5.94 44.92 21.79
CA LEU A 27 5.94 45.74 20.56
C LEU A 27 4.91 46.89 20.56
N SER A 28 4.52 47.40 21.72
CA SER A 28 3.70 48.62 21.84
C SER A 28 4.56 49.86 22.05
N CYS A 29 5.48 50.11 21.12
CA CYS A 29 5.95 51.48 20.87
C CYS A 29 5.26 51.94 19.58
N ALA A 30 4.49 53.03 19.68
CA ALA A 30 3.92 53.76 18.56
C ALA A 30 5.03 54.29 17.63
N HIS A 31 5.60 53.41 16.82
CA HIS A 31 6.49 53.78 15.74
C HIS A 31 5.63 54.17 14.54
N ALA A 32 6.02 55.23 13.84
CA ALA A 32 5.50 55.54 12.52
C ALA A 32 5.47 54.26 11.67
N ALA A 33 4.38 54.04 10.91
CA ALA A 33 4.23 52.84 10.10
C ALA A 33 5.53 52.54 9.35
N PRO A 34 6.09 51.31 9.45
CA PRO A 34 7.41 51.02 8.88
C PRO A 34 7.46 51.44 7.41
N PRO A 35 8.56 52.06 6.96
CA PRO A 35 8.69 52.52 5.59
C PRO A 35 8.65 51.34 4.60
N LEU A 36 8.62 51.64 3.30
CA LEU A 36 8.92 50.64 2.26
C LEU A 36 10.34 50.06 2.47
N PRO A 37 10.67 48.91 1.82
CA PRO A 37 12.03 48.38 1.85
C PRO A 37 13.08 49.43 1.44
N SER A 38 14.27 49.37 2.06
CA SER A 38 15.31 50.39 1.88
C SER A 38 16.70 49.79 1.63
N GLY A 39 17.50 50.53 0.86
CA GLY A 39 18.88 50.15 0.52
C GLY A 39 18.99 48.91 -0.38
N GLY A 40 17.97 48.64 -1.21
CA GLY A 40 17.95 47.51 -2.12
C GLY A 40 18.90 47.65 -3.28
N GLN A 41 19.73 46.64 -3.52
CA GLN A 41 20.61 46.54 -4.70
C GLN A 41 20.66 45.10 -5.22
N PHE A 42 20.64 44.92 -6.54
CA PHE A 42 20.85 43.61 -7.16
C PHE A 42 22.30 43.18 -6.93
N ALA A 43 22.50 42.15 -6.11
CA ALA A 43 23.79 41.51 -5.88
C ALA A 43 24.14 40.54 -7.03
N THR A 44 23.13 39.82 -7.54
CA THR A 44 23.24 38.97 -8.73
C THR A 44 21.95 39.00 -9.54
N GLY A 45 22.03 38.71 -10.84
CA GLY A 45 20.92 38.93 -11.77
C GLY A 45 20.79 40.40 -12.19
N SER A 46 19.68 40.76 -12.82
CA SER A 46 19.47 42.11 -13.34
C SER A 46 18.02 42.56 -13.23
N GLY A 47 17.84 43.87 -13.02
CA GLY A 47 16.53 44.51 -12.95
C GLY A 47 16.65 45.95 -12.45
N SER A 48 15.50 46.58 -12.20
CA SER A 48 15.40 47.92 -11.62
C SER A 48 14.47 47.94 -10.41
N ILE A 49 14.79 48.79 -9.44
CA ILE A 49 13.96 49.07 -8.28
C ILE A 49 13.49 50.52 -8.40
N THR A 50 12.19 50.73 -8.57
CA THR A 50 11.60 52.06 -8.79
C THR A 50 10.47 52.34 -7.79
N GLY A 51 10.23 53.61 -7.51
CA GLY A 51 9.17 54.06 -6.60
C GLY A 51 9.68 54.71 -5.31
N GLY A 52 8.78 54.81 -4.33
CA GLY A 52 8.99 55.55 -3.08
C GLY A 52 7.67 56.01 -2.45
N GLY A 53 7.68 56.32 -1.15
CA GLY A 53 6.49 56.77 -0.41
C GLY A 53 5.50 55.63 -0.09
N ARG A 54 4.58 55.32 -1.03
CA ARG A 54 3.50 54.33 -0.85
C ARG A 54 3.65 53.04 -1.66
N SER A 55 4.38 53.07 -2.78
CA SER A 55 4.59 51.89 -3.63
C SER A 55 6.06 51.75 -4.04
N LEU A 56 6.52 50.50 -4.10
CA LEU A 56 7.82 50.10 -4.64
C LEU A 56 7.60 49.02 -5.71
N VAL A 57 8.26 49.14 -6.85
CA VAL A 57 8.20 48.18 -7.95
C VAL A 57 9.60 47.65 -8.22
N ILE A 58 9.72 46.32 -8.29
CA ILE A 58 10.92 45.61 -8.68
C ILE A 58 10.64 44.95 -10.03
N ASP A 59 11.24 45.50 -11.08
CA ASP A 59 11.19 44.94 -12.43
C ASP A 59 12.45 44.11 -12.65
N GLN A 60 12.31 42.79 -12.56
CA GLN A 60 13.43 41.86 -12.76
C GLN A 60 13.47 41.44 -14.23
N THR A 61 14.64 41.58 -14.86
CA THR A 61 14.86 41.17 -16.26
C THR A 61 15.52 39.81 -16.39
N SER A 62 16.24 39.35 -15.36
CA SER A 62 16.81 38.00 -15.33
C SER A 62 15.79 36.95 -14.85
N THR A 63 15.98 35.68 -15.21
CA THR A 63 15.12 34.57 -14.72
C THR A 63 15.23 34.39 -13.20
N ARG A 64 16.41 34.63 -12.63
CA ARG A 64 16.66 34.64 -11.19
C ARG A 64 17.43 35.91 -10.81
N GLY A 65 17.14 36.48 -9.66
CA GLY A 65 17.85 37.64 -9.13
C GLY A 65 17.95 37.61 -7.62
N VAL A 66 19.07 38.11 -7.10
CA VAL A 66 19.28 38.32 -5.66
C VAL A 66 19.40 39.81 -5.40
N ILE A 67 18.59 40.31 -4.47
CA ILE A 67 18.59 41.69 -4.02
C ILE A 67 18.95 41.71 -2.54
N ASP A 68 20.06 42.36 -2.20
CA ASP A 68 20.42 42.63 -0.82
C ASP A 68 19.76 43.94 -0.37
N TRP A 69 19.18 43.93 0.83
CA TRP A 69 18.45 45.04 1.43
C TRP A 69 19.07 45.41 2.78
N LYS A 70 19.07 46.70 3.13
CA LYS A 70 19.35 47.13 4.51
C LYS A 70 18.17 46.87 5.42
N SER A 71 16.95 47.11 4.94
CA SER A 71 15.72 46.68 5.62
C SER A 71 14.65 46.32 4.61
N PHE A 72 13.80 45.34 4.94
CA PHE A 72 12.66 44.94 4.12
C PHE A 72 11.39 44.89 4.98
N SER A 73 10.64 45.99 5.03
CA SER A 73 9.33 46.06 5.68
C SER A 73 8.33 46.74 4.76
N ILE A 74 7.04 46.47 4.94
CA ILE A 74 5.96 47.06 4.17
C ILE A 74 4.91 47.56 5.16
N GLY A 75 4.93 48.85 5.49
CA GLY A 75 3.94 49.44 6.39
C GLY A 75 2.50 49.36 5.87
N SER A 76 1.53 49.56 6.76
CA SER A 76 0.10 49.59 6.40
C SER A 76 -0.19 50.61 5.29
N GLY A 77 -1.08 50.24 4.36
CA GLY A 77 -1.45 51.07 3.21
C GLY A 77 -0.36 51.25 2.14
N ARG A 78 0.74 50.49 2.23
CA ARG A 78 1.85 50.47 1.25
C ARG A 78 1.91 49.16 0.48
N GLN A 79 2.57 49.18 -0.67
CA GLN A 79 2.70 48.02 -1.56
C GLN A 79 4.11 47.85 -2.11
N VAL A 80 4.53 46.59 -2.24
CA VAL A 80 5.71 46.17 -3.02
C VAL A 80 5.24 45.21 -4.11
N THR A 81 5.65 45.46 -5.35
CA THR A 81 5.30 44.64 -6.51
C THR A 81 6.55 44.12 -7.20
N PHE A 82 6.64 42.81 -7.42
CA PHE A 82 7.68 42.15 -8.21
C PHE A 82 7.12 41.75 -9.58
N ASN A 83 7.68 42.33 -10.63
CA ASN A 83 7.45 41.92 -12.02
C ASN A 83 8.63 41.06 -12.44
N ASN A 84 8.56 39.76 -12.16
CA ASN A 84 9.64 38.80 -12.40
C ASN A 84 9.24 37.64 -13.32
N GLY A 85 8.14 37.80 -14.07
CA GLY A 85 7.61 36.76 -14.96
C GLY A 85 7.32 35.45 -14.21
N SER A 86 7.76 34.33 -14.76
CA SER A 86 7.79 33.02 -14.08
C SER A 86 9.08 32.78 -13.28
N GLY A 87 9.96 33.79 -13.19
CA GLY A 87 11.25 33.74 -12.52
C GLY A 87 11.15 33.78 -10.99
N ALA A 88 12.31 33.89 -10.34
CA ALA A 88 12.42 33.94 -8.89
C ALA A 88 13.29 35.11 -8.41
N THR A 89 12.87 35.78 -7.34
CA THR A 89 13.65 36.88 -6.73
C THR A 89 13.92 36.56 -5.27
N LEU A 90 15.20 36.52 -4.88
CA LEU A 90 15.64 36.40 -3.50
C LEU A 90 15.92 37.78 -2.92
N ASN A 91 15.26 38.11 -1.82
CA ASN A 91 15.43 39.34 -1.07
C ASN A 91 16.12 39.00 0.25
N ARG A 92 17.39 39.37 0.38
CA ARG A 92 18.18 39.12 1.58
C ARG A 92 18.31 40.39 2.40
N VAL A 93 17.89 40.34 3.66
CA VAL A 93 18.07 41.45 4.59
C VAL A 93 19.43 41.30 5.29
N THR A 94 20.25 42.36 5.20
CA THR A 94 21.60 42.43 5.80
C THR A 94 21.65 43.35 7.02
N GLY A 95 20.57 44.08 7.32
CA GLY A 95 20.45 44.92 8.51
C GLY A 95 20.01 44.18 9.76
N GLY A 96 19.90 44.92 10.86
CA GLY A 96 19.62 44.38 12.21
C GLY A 96 18.14 44.24 12.58
N ASP A 97 17.22 44.68 11.72
CA ASP A 97 15.78 44.69 12.02
C ASP A 97 15.02 43.53 11.38
N PRO A 98 13.98 42.98 12.04
CA PRO A 98 13.09 41.99 11.45
C PRO A 98 12.23 42.57 10.32
N SER A 99 11.84 41.73 9.38
CA SER A 99 10.96 42.12 8.28
C SER A 99 9.51 42.15 8.75
N THR A 100 8.83 43.30 8.64
CA THR A 100 7.42 43.44 9.03
C THR A 100 6.55 43.80 7.83
N ILE A 101 5.65 42.90 7.44
CA ILE A 101 4.72 43.05 6.31
C ILE A 101 3.32 43.34 6.85
N LEU A 102 2.95 44.62 6.91
CA LEU A 102 1.62 45.12 7.30
C LEU A 102 0.78 45.56 6.10
N GLY A 103 1.43 45.82 4.96
CA GLY A 103 0.81 46.18 3.68
C GLY A 103 0.75 45.00 2.70
N LYS A 104 0.91 45.29 1.40
CA LYS A 104 0.77 44.30 0.33
C LYS A 104 2.10 43.98 -0.35
N LEU A 105 2.41 42.69 -0.49
CA LEU A 105 3.47 42.17 -1.36
C LEU A 105 2.82 41.38 -2.50
N THR A 106 3.10 41.76 -3.74
CA THR A 106 2.61 41.05 -4.94
C THR A 106 3.75 40.63 -5.85
N ALA A 107 3.65 39.47 -6.49
CA ALA A 107 4.62 39.04 -7.50
C ALA A 107 3.98 38.22 -8.63
N THR A 108 4.48 38.36 -9.85
CA THR A 108 4.08 37.49 -10.97
C THR A 108 4.67 36.08 -10.86
N GLY A 109 5.88 35.95 -10.30
CA GLY A 109 6.62 34.71 -10.14
C GLY A 109 6.92 34.43 -8.67
N SER A 110 8.10 33.89 -8.37
CA SER A 110 8.49 33.45 -7.03
C SER A 110 9.21 34.55 -6.24
N VAL A 111 8.98 34.63 -4.93
CA VAL A 111 9.65 35.58 -4.02
C VAL A 111 10.17 34.84 -2.80
N TYR A 112 11.46 35.02 -2.51
CA TYR A 112 12.12 34.53 -1.31
C TYR A 112 12.48 35.76 -0.47
N LEU A 113 12.08 35.77 0.80
CA LEU A 113 12.40 36.80 1.79
C LEU A 113 13.22 36.15 2.91
N ILE A 114 14.51 36.43 2.92
CA ILE A 114 15.49 35.88 3.84
C ILE A 114 15.89 36.97 4.84
N ASN A 115 15.55 36.79 6.11
CA ASN A 115 15.94 37.71 7.17
C ASN A 115 16.29 36.96 8.47
N PRO A 116 17.58 36.87 8.85
CA PRO A 116 18.02 36.21 10.08
C PRO A 116 17.41 36.76 11.38
N GLN A 117 16.90 37.98 11.36
CA GLN A 117 16.23 38.64 12.49
C GLN A 117 14.75 38.23 12.63
N GLY A 118 14.17 37.64 11.57
CA GLY A 118 12.79 37.15 11.54
C GLY A 118 11.93 37.85 10.50
N VAL A 119 10.76 37.25 10.26
CA VAL A 119 9.76 37.74 9.30
C VAL A 119 8.38 37.68 9.94
N LEU A 120 7.67 38.79 9.97
CA LEU A 120 6.29 38.90 10.45
C LEU A 120 5.38 39.39 9.31
N VAL A 121 4.37 38.60 8.95
CA VAL A 121 3.21 39.07 8.19
C VAL A 121 2.12 39.41 9.20
N GLY A 122 1.83 40.70 9.40
CA GLY A 122 0.86 41.16 10.39
C GLY A 122 -0.60 40.93 9.96
N PRO A 123 -1.60 41.19 10.84
CA PRO A 123 -3.01 40.90 10.54
C PRO A 123 -3.58 41.58 9.29
N GLY A 124 -3.09 42.77 8.94
CA GLY A 124 -3.45 43.48 7.70
C GLY A 124 -2.55 43.15 6.49
N GLY A 125 -1.49 42.37 6.71
CA GLY A 125 -0.50 42.01 5.70
C GLY A 125 -1.05 41.02 4.69
N VAL A 126 -0.76 41.27 3.41
CA VAL A 126 -1.15 40.38 2.31
C VAL A 126 0.07 40.09 1.44
N VAL A 127 0.39 38.80 1.28
CA VAL A 127 1.38 38.31 0.33
C VAL A 127 0.65 37.50 -0.74
N ALA A 128 0.87 37.84 -2.02
CA ALA A 128 0.25 37.14 -3.15
C ALA A 128 1.26 36.96 -4.29
N THR A 129 1.64 35.72 -4.58
CA THR A 129 2.61 35.37 -5.62
C THR A 129 2.01 34.47 -6.71
N GLY A 130 2.50 34.59 -7.94
CA GLY A 130 2.18 33.64 -9.01
C GLY A 130 3.01 32.35 -8.93
N GLY A 131 4.26 32.46 -8.48
CA GLY A 131 5.14 31.33 -8.14
C GLY A 131 5.26 31.11 -6.63
N ARG A 132 6.37 30.49 -6.19
CA ARG A 132 6.62 30.14 -4.79
C ARG A 132 6.83 31.37 -3.90
N PHE A 133 6.31 31.36 -2.68
CA PHE A 133 6.70 32.30 -1.63
C PHE A 133 7.51 31.58 -0.55
N VAL A 134 8.69 32.10 -0.22
CA VAL A 134 9.53 31.58 0.88
C VAL A 134 9.82 32.71 1.85
N ALA A 135 9.47 32.54 3.12
CA ALA A 135 9.93 33.40 4.21
C ALA A 135 10.84 32.60 5.13
N SER A 136 12.08 33.04 5.32
CA SER A 136 13.07 32.28 6.09
C SER A 136 13.91 33.15 7.01
N SER A 137 14.21 32.67 8.22
CA SER A 137 15.31 33.20 9.04
C SER A 137 16.65 32.50 8.82
N LEU A 138 16.63 31.35 8.14
CA LEU A 138 17.83 30.68 7.63
C LEU A 138 18.23 31.26 6.28
N ASN A 139 19.53 31.25 5.99
CA ASN A 139 20.11 31.82 4.78
C ASN A 139 20.37 30.75 3.70
N VAL A 140 20.58 31.20 2.46
CA VAL A 140 21.02 30.38 1.32
C VAL A 140 22.04 31.17 0.51
N SER A 141 23.00 30.48 -0.11
CA SER A 141 24.02 31.13 -0.93
C SER A 141 23.46 31.62 -2.27
N ASP A 142 24.04 32.71 -2.79
CA ASP A 142 23.68 33.24 -4.11
C ASP A 142 23.90 32.22 -5.20
N ALA A 143 25.05 31.53 -5.17
CA ALA A 143 25.39 30.52 -6.15
C ALA A 143 24.35 29.39 -6.20
N ALA A 144 23.89 28.89 -5.05
CA ALA A 144 22.85 27.86 -5.01
C ALA A 144 21.52 28.38 -5.53
N PHE A 145 21.09 29.57 -5.08
CA PHE A 145 19.84 30.17 -5.54
C PHE A 145 19.83 30.41 -7.05
N MET A 146 20.93 30.93 -7.60
CA MET A 146 21.08 31.24 -9.02
C MET A 146 21.17 29.98 -9.88
N LYS A 147 21.77 28.90 -9.36
CA LYS A 147 21.79 27.58 -10.03
C LYS A 147 20.36 27.00 -10.18
N GLY A 148 19.49 27.25 -9.20
CA GLY A 148 18.15 26.66 -9.15
C GLY A 148 18.16 25.19 -8.72
N GLY A 149 16.97 24.59 -8.63
CA GLY A 149 16.76 23.28 -8.02
C GLY A 149 16.72 23.36 -6.49
N ASP A 150 17.23 22.32 -5.85
CA ASP A 150 17.20 22.16 -4.39
C ASP A 150 17.99 23.25 -3.65
N LEU A 151 17.43 23.72 -2.54
CA LEU A 151 18.03 24.76 -1.71
C LEU A 151 18.17 24.29 -0.26
N THR A 152 19.41 24.18 0.20
CA THR A 152 19.70 24.02 1.63
C THR A 152 19.72 25.39 2.32
N LEU A 153 18.76 25.61 3.20
CA LEU A 153 18.67 26.75 4.09
C LEU A 153 19.39 26.44 5.41
N SER A 154 20.32 27.30 5.82
CA SER A 154 21.03 27.17 7.09
C SER A 154 21.49 28.52 7.65
N GLY A 155 21.85 28.55 8.93
CA GLY A 155 22.43 29.74 9.55
C GLY A 155 22.16 29.84 11.03
N ASP A 156 22.87 30.76 11.69
CA ASP A 156 22.82 30.89 13.15
C ASP A 156 21.76 31.84 13.70
N GLY A 157 21.02 32.52 12.81
CA GLY A 157 19.94 33.43 13.17
C GLY A 157 18.90 32.77 14.06
N ARG A 158 18.41 33.53 15.06
CA ARG A 158 17.33 33.10 15.97
C ARG A 158 15.98 33.74 15.65
N GLY A 159 15.88 34.46 14.54
CA GLY A 159 14.66 35.10 14.07
C GLY A 159 13.52 34.09 13.88
N VAL A 160 12.32 34.51 14.23
CA VAL A 160 11.09 33.71 14.11
C VAL A 160 10.35 34.10 12.84
N VAL A 161 9.67 33.15 12.20
CA VAL A 161 8.75 33.43 11.09
C VAL A 161 7.31 33.32 11.58
N VAL A 162 6.55 34.40 11.47
CA VAL A 162 5.17 34.49 11.96
C VAL A 162 4.24 35.01 10.86
N ASN A 163 3.16 34.28 10.61
CA ASN A 163 2.03 34.73 9.79
C ASN A 163 0.79 34.96 10.66
N LEU A 164 0.35 36.21 10.75
CA LEU A 164 -0.93 36.63 11.30
C LEU A 164 -1.89 37.13 10.20
N GLY A 165 -1.41 37.29 8.96
CA GLY A 165 -2.13 37.88 7.84
C GLY A 165 -2.58 36.84 6.81
N LYS A 166 -2.48 37.20 5.52
CA LYS A 166 -2.85 36.34 4.39
C LYS A 166 -1.65 36.11 3.49
N ILE A 167 -1.31 34.85 3.24
CA ILE A 167 -0.26 34.44 2.31
C ILE A 167 -0.91 33.55 1.24
N GLY A 168 -0.73 33.90 -0.02
CA GLY A 168 -1.27 33.15 -1.15
C GLY A 168 -0.23 32.92 -2.24
N SER A 169 -0.17 31.70 -2.76
CA SER A 169 0.52 31.37 -4.01
C SER A 169 -0.46 30.70 -4.98
N SER A 170 -0.69 31.33 -6.12
CA SER A 170 -1.71 30.85 -7.09
C SER A 170 -1.22 29.72 -8.00
N GLY A 171 0.09 29.54 -8.14
CA GLY A 171 0.72 28.55 -9.02
C GLY A 171 1.95 27.87 -8.45
N GLY A 172 2.32 28.13 -7.19
CA GLY A 172 3.48 27.53 -6.53
C GLY A 172 3.24 27.24 -5.06
N ASP A 173 4.33 27.06 -4.32
CA ASP A 173 4.31 26.65 -2.92
C ASP A 173 4.46 27.83 -1.96
N VAL A 174 4.13 27.62 -0.69
CA VAL A 174 4.39 28.55 0.42
C VAL A 174 5.27 27.85 1.45
N PHE A 175 6.47 28.38 1.69
CA PHE A 175 7.39 27.87 2.71
C PHE A 175 7.67 28.90 3.78
N LEU A 176 7.47 28.52 5.04
CA LEU A 176 7.85 29.31 6.20
C LEU A 176 8.91 28.54 6.99
N VAL A 177 10.11 29.10 7.06
CA VAL A 177 11.28 28.38 7.57
C VAL A 177 11.97 29.18 8.68
N SER A 178 12.27 28.53 9.79
CA SER A 178 13.06 29.15 10.86
C SER A 178 14.01 28.15 11.48
N ARG A 179 15.05 28.65 12.15
CA ARG A 179 15.84 27.81 13.06
C ARG A 179 15.04 27.38 14.29
N THR A 180 14.28 28.32 14.86
CA THR A 180 13.76 28.23 16.23
C THR A 180 12.26 28.03 16.25
N ALA A 181 11.51 28.89 15.54
CA ALA A 181 10.06 28.82 15.57
C ALA A 181 9.39 29.35 14.28
N VAL A 182 8.33 28.67 13.88
CA VAL A 182 7.40 29.07 12.82
C VAL A 182 5.98 29.08 13.39
N VAL A 183 5.24 30.17 13.18
CA VAL A 183 3.86 30.31 13.65
C VAL A 183 2.95 30.77 12.52
N ASN A 184 1.86 30.04 12.28
CA ASN A 184 0.74 30.50 11.47
C ASN A 184 -0.51 30.66 12.35
N ALA A 185 -0.99 31.88 12.52
CA ALA A 185 -2.30 32.21 13.08
C ALA A 185 -3.19 32.99 12.08
N GLY A 186 -2.68 33.19 10.85
CA GLY A 186 -3.41 33.80 9.74
C GLY A 186 -3.99 32.75 8.78
N SER A 187 -3.89 33.03 7.48
CA SER A 187 -4.28 32.10 6.41
C SER A 187 -3.15 31.90 5.39
N ILE A 188 -2.99 30.66 4.94
CA ILE A 188 -2.09 30.26 3.86
C ILE A 188 -2.92 29.53 2.78
N ASP A 189 -2.83 29.98 1.53
CA ASP A 189 -3.53 29.39 0.37
C ASP A 189 -2.55 29.07 -0.77
N ALA A 190 -2.40 27.79 -1.12
CA ALA A 190 -1.53 27.27 -2.18
C ALA A 190 -2.25 26.15 -2.95
N PRO A 191 -3.33 26.43 -3.68
CA PRO A 191 -4.30 25.42 -4.11
C PRO A 191 -3.76 24.48 -5.22
N LYS A 192 -2.64 24.83 -5.83
CA LYS A 192 -1.92 24.02 -6.82
C LYS A 192 -0.54 23.56 -6.33
N GLY A 193 -0.15 23.96 -5.12
CA GLY A 193 1.18 23.75 -4.57
C GLY A 193 1.13 23.20 -3.14
N SER A 194 2.25 23.30 -2.45
CA SER A 194 2.41 22.87 -1.06
C SER A 194 2.42 24.07 -0.11
N ALA A 195 1.97 23.86 1.13
CA ALA A 195 2.17 24.80 2.23
C ALA A 195 2.97 24.10 3.33
N GLU A 196 4.24 24.47 3.50
CA GLU A 196 5.17 23.78 4.39
C GLU A 196 5.79 24.72 5.42
N LEU A 197 5.66 24.37 6.70
CA LEU A 197 6.21 25.10 7.84
C LEU A 197 7.29 24.25 8.48
N ALA A 198 8.51 24.78 8.57
CA ALA A 198 9.66 24.02 9.07
C ALA A 198 10.51 24.78 10.07
N ALA A 199 10.84 24.11 11.17
CA ALA A 199 11.74 24.63 12.20
C ALA A 199 12.94 23.71 12.42
N GLY A 200 14.15 24.16 12.05
CA GLY A 200 15.40 23.53 12.46
C GLY A 200 16.68 24.18 11.93
N ALA A 201 17.85 23.73 12.38
CA ALA A 201 19.14 24.38 12.07
C ALA A 201 19.53 24.33 10.59
N GLN A 202 19.13 23.26 9.90
CA GLN A 202 19.29 23.11 8.47
C GLN A 202 18.01 22.53 7.89
N VAL A 203 17.54 23.14 6.80
CA VAL A 203 16.31 22.76 6.11
C VAL A 203 16.60 22.63 4.63
N LEU A 204 16.34 21.46 4.05
CA LEU A 204 16.38 21.25 2.61
C LEU A 204 15.01 21.56 2.02
N LEU A 205 14.99 22.44 1.01
CA LEU A 205 13.86 22.63 0.11
C LEU A 205 14.15 21.85 -1.18
N HIS A 206 13.45 20.73 -1.37
CA HIS A 206 13.56 19.88 -2.55
C HIS A 206 12.52 20.29 -3.60
N ASP A 207 12.92 20.46 -4.86
CA ASP A 207 12.01 20.88 -5.93
C ASP A 207 11.31 19.66 -6.56
N ALA A 208 10.35 19.07 -5.83
CA ALA A 208 9.62 17.89 -6.26
C ALA A 208 8.28 18.23 -6.92
N SER A 209 7.90 17.52 -7.98
CA SER A 209 6.55 17.61 -8.55
C SER A 209 5.48 16.85 -7.75
N SER A 210 5.91 15.90 -6.89
CA SER A 210 5.09 15.07 -6.00
C SER A 210 5.84 14.77 -4.69
N GLY A 211 5.10 14.46 -3.62
CA GLY A 211 5.68 14.14 -2.30
C GLY A 211 6.12 15.36 -1.47
N GLN A 212 6.69 15.08 -0.31
CA GLN A 212 7.17 16.08 0.65
C GLN A 212 8.36 16.87 0.10
N GLN A 213 8.34 18.20 0.21
CA GLN A 213 9.39 19.07 -0.34
C GLN A 213 10.35 19.60 0.73
N VAL A 214 9.94 19.65 1.99
CA VAL A 214 10.79 20.13 3.09
C VAL A 214 11.33 18.97 3.90
N PHE A 215 12.63 19.01 4.22
CA PHE A 215 13.29 18.08 5.13
C PHE A 215 14.13 18.85 6.14
N VAL A 216 13.95 18.56 7.43
CA VAL A 216 14.68 19.23 8.51
C VAL A 216 15.74 18.31 9.09
N GLN A 217 16.98 18.79 9.21
CA GLN A 217 18.04 18.06 9.91
C GLN A 217 17.81 18.12 11.43
N SER A 218 17.97 16.98 12.11
CA SER A 218 17.96 16.90 13.58
C SER A 218 19.06 17.78 14.23
N GLY A 219 18.83 18.22 15.46
CA GLY A 219 19.80 18.85 16.35
C GLY A 219 19.41 20.23 16.91
N SER A 220 18.21 20.74 16.65
CA SER A 220 17.88 22.16 16.85
C SER A 220 16.68 22.50 17.74
N GLN A 221 15.85 21.52 18.14
CA GLN A 221 14.68 21.71 19.00
C GLN A 221 13.71 22.80 18.52
N GLY A 222 13.35 22.78 17.23
CA GLY A 222 12.47 23.77 16.61
C GLY A 222 11.01 23.66 17.06
N ILE A 223 10.21 24.71 16.89
CA ILE A 223 8.77 24.68 17.15
C ILE A 223 7.99 25.12 15.91
N VAL A 224 6.98 24.35 15.52
CA VAL A 224 6.02 24.74 14.49
C VAL A 224 4.61 24.79 15.10
N THR A 225 3.95 25.94 15.01
CA THR A 225 2.58 26.11 15.51
C THR A 225 1.67 26.59 14.38
N ASN A 226 0.60 25.84 14.11
CA ASN A 226 -0.51 26.29 13.29
C ASN A 226 -1.77 26.44 14.17
N ALA A 227 -2.20 27.68 14.36
CA ALA A 227 -3.49 28.06 14.95
C ALA A 227 -4.43 28.72 13.91
N GLY A 228 -3.95 28.89 12.68
CA GLY A 228 -4.68 29.49 11.56
C GLY A 228 -5.13 28.47 10.51
N ALA A 229 -5.60 28.97 9.36
CA ALA A 229 -6.05 28.12 8.26
C ALA A 229 -4.91 27.84 7.27
N ILE A 230 -4.85 26.60 6.76
CA ILE A 230 -3.97 26.21 5.65
C ILE A 230 -4.80 25.47 4.61
N ARG A 231 -4.78 25.95 3.37
CA ARG A 231 -5.39 25.29 2.22
C ARG A 231 -4.35 25.10 1.12
N ALA A 232 -4.03 23.86 0.78
CA ALA A 232 -3.03 23.55 -0.24
C ALA A 232 -3.34 22.23 -0.95
N ALA A 233 -2.55 21.86 -1.97
CA ALA A 233 -2.57 20.50 -2.47
C ALA A 233 -1.97 19.53 -1.46
N GLN A 234 -0.87 19.95 -0.83
CA GLN A 234 -0.14 19.21 0.20
C GLN A 234 0.24 20.16 1.36
N VAL A 235 0.22 19.65 2.58
CA VAL A 235 0.57 20.43 3.79
C VAL A 235 1.61 19.68 4.61
N SER A 236 2.66 20.37 5.05
CA SER A 236 3.71 19.79 5.91
C SER A 236 4.00 20.72 7.10
N LEU A 237 4.03 20.16 8.31
CA LEU A 237 4.50 20.85 9.51
C LEU A 237 5.62 20.00 10.13
N GLN A 238 6.84 20.53 10.15
CA GLN A 238 8.04 19.81 10.56
C GLN A 238 8.87 20.54 11.60
N ALA A 239 9.19 19.86 12.70
CA ALA A 239 10.09 20.38 13.73
C ALA A 239 11.22 19.39 13.99
N ALA A 240 12.48 19.80 13.79
CA ALA A 240 13.63 18.99 14.17
C ALA A 240 13.80 18.98 15.69
N ASP A 241 13.66 17.79 16.28
CA ASP A 241 13.83 17.48 17.70
C ASP A 241 13.00 18.33 18.67
N GLY A 242 11.97 18.99 18.16
CA GLY A 242 11.10 19.85 18.94
C GLY A 242 9.63 19.53 18.66
N ASN A 243 8.76 20.53 18.67
CA ASN A 243 7.33 20.27 18.77
C ASN A 243 6.53 20.83 17.60
N VAL A 244 5.52 20.06 17.16
CA VAL A 244 4.49 20.50 16.20
C VAL A 244 3.16 20.65 16.93
N TYR A 245 2.58 21.84 16.89
CA TYR A 245 1.25 22.16 17.41
C TYR A 245 0.30 22.46 16.25
N ALA A 246 -0.45 21.47 15.79
CA ALA A 246 -1.48 21.61 14.77
C ALA A 246 -2.84 21.84 15.46
N LEU A 247 -3.08 23.07 15.91
CA LEU A 247 -4.23 23.47 16.70
C LEU A 247 -5.30 24.09 15.81
N ALA A 248 -5.99 23.25 15.04
CA ALA A 248 -7.12 23.68 14.23
C ALA A 248 -8.32 24.01 15.14
N GLY A 249 -8.62 25.30 15.35
CA GLY A 249 -9.91 25.68 15.92
C GLY A 249 -11.08 25.39 14.97
N ASN A 250 -12.33 25.59 15.42
CA ASN A 250 -13.55 25.36 14.61
C ASN A 250 -13.57 26.08 13.24
N ASN A 251 -12.76 27.14 13.06
CA ASN A 251 -12.66 27.93 11.82
C ASN A 251 -11.27 27.85 11.15
N ALA A 252 -10.35 27.02 11.65
CA ALA A 252 -8.94 27.00 11.27
C ALA A 252 -8.51 25.59 10.86
N ALA A 253 -9.03 25.08 9.75
CA ALA A 253 -8.72 23.72 9.29
C ALA A 253 -7.36 23.66 8.57
N ILE A 254 -6.67 22.52 8.69
CA ILE A 254 -5.66 22.08 7.74
C ILE A 254 -6.39 21.30 6.65
N ARG A 255 -6.35 21.79 5.40
CA ARG A 255 -7.00 21.14 4.26
C ARG A 255 -6.03 20.95 3.11
N ALA A 256 -5.69 19.69 2.85
CA ALA A 256 -4.97 19.24 1.67
C ALA A 256 -5.97 18.69 0.64
N THR A 257 -5.99 19.24 -0.57
CA THR A 257 -6.82 18.76 -1.68
C THR A 257 -5.95 18.58 -2.91
N GLY A 258 -5.65 17.32 -3.23
CA GLY A 258 -4.79 16.94 -4.34
C GLY A 258 -5.26 17.49 -5.68
N THR A 259 -4.32 17.52 -6.62
CA THR A 259 -4.52 17.90 -8.02
C THR A 259 -4.32 16.68 -8.92
N ALA A 260 -4.48 16.83 -10.24
CA ALA A 260 -4.19 15.75 -11.17
C ALA A 260 -2.75 15.20 -11.09
N THR A 261 -1.82 15.98 -10.53
CA THR A 261 -0.39 15.63 -10.46
C THR A 261 0.17 15.56 -9.03
N ARG A 262 -0.64 15.85 -8.01
CA ARG A 262 -0.25 15.79 -6.59
C ARG A 262 -1.36 15.18 -5.78
N ASP A 263 -1.04 14.21 -4.95
CA ASP A 263 -1.96 13.64 -3.98
C ASP A 263 -2.32 14.64 -2.87
N GLY A 264 -3.47 14.44 -2.23
CA GLY A 264 -3.85 15.21 -1.07
C GLY A 264 -3.20 14.63 0.18
N HIS A 265 -2.16 15.30 0.70
CA HIS A 265 -1.39 14.78 1.83
C HIS A 265 -1.20 15.83 2.94
N VAL A 266 -1.25 15.40 4.20
CA VAL A 266 -0.84 16.18 5.37
C VAL A 266 0.26 15.44 6.15
N TRP A 267 1.40 16.09 6.39
CA TRP A 267 2.46 15.57 7.27
C TRP A 267 2.55 16.42 8.54
N LEU A 268 2.48 15.76 9.70
CA LEU A 268 2.76 16.34 11.02
C LEU A 268 3.94 15.57 11.62
N VAL A 269 5.16 16.13 11.55
CA VAL A 269 6.38 15.39 11.86
C VAL A 269 7.23 16.12 12.88
N ALA A 270 7.52 15.42 13.97
CA ALA A 270 8.41 15.84 15.04
C ALA A 270 9.23 14.62 15.53
N ASP A 271 10.12 14.11 14.68
CA ASP A 271 10.76 12.78 14.83
C ASP A 271 11.28 12.46 16.23
N HIS A 272 11.92 13.42 16.91
CA HIS A 272 12.42 13.25 18.28
C HIS A 272 11.66 14.06 19.34
N GLY A 273 10.52 14.67 19.01
CA GLY A 273 9.74 15.50 19.93
C GLY A 273 8.26 15.14 20.01
N GLU A 274 7.39 16.14 20.13
CA GLU A 274 5.95 15.97 20.33
C GLU A 274 5.14 16.51 19.15
N VAL A 275 4.14 15.76 18.70
CA VAL A 275 3.04 16.31 17.89
C VAL A 275 1.79 16.41 18.75
N HIS A 276 1.26 17.63 18.89
CA HIS A 276 -0.08 17.88 19.42
C HIS A 276 -1.00 18.30 18.28
N ALA A 277 -1.89 17.40 17.88
CA ALA A 277 -2.88 17.63 16.82
C ALA A 277 -4.28 17.75 17.42
N ALA A 278 -4.96 18.86 17.11
CA ALA A 278 -6.34 19.11 17.51
C ALA A 278 -7.12 19.76 16.37
N GLY A 279 -8.42 19.47 16.28
CA GLY A 279 -9.31 20.04 15.29
C GLY A 279 -9.38 19.31 13.96
N ALA A 280 -9.96 19.99 12.96
CA ALA A 280 -10.23 19.44 11.65
C ALA A 280 -8.95 19.36 10.79
N ILE A 281 -8.60 18.13 10.39
CA ILE A 281 -7.53 17.82 9.44
C ILE A 281 -8.14 17.05 8.29
N VAL A 282 -8.07 17.61 7.08
CA VAL A 282 -8.74 17.06 5.90
C VAL A 282 -7.71 16.82 4.81
N ALA A 283 -7.68 15.60 4.27
CA ALA A 283 -6.89 15.23 3.10
C ALA A 283 -7.80 14.56 2.07
N ALA A 284 -7.83 15.07 0.85
CA ALA A 284 -8.63 14.53 -0.24
C ALA A 284 -7.80 14.45 -1.54
N SER A 285 -7.95 13.37 -2.28
CA SER A 285 -7.41 13.23 -3.63
C SER A 285 -8.21 14.08 -4.63
N ALA A 286 -7.66 14.32 -5.82
CA ALA A 286 -8.28 15.19 -6.83
C ALA A 286 -9.65 14.71 -7.33
N ASN A 287 -9.86 13.39 -7.35
CA ASN A 287 -11.13 12.74 -7.70
C ASN A 287 -12.16 12.75 -6.56
N GLY A 288 -11.84 13.34 -5.41
CA GLY A 288 -12.69 13.37 -4.23
C GLY A 288 -12.62 12.12 -3.35
N SER A 289 -11.83 11.10 -3.72
CA SER A 289 -11.49 10.04 -2.76
C SER A 289 -10.66 10.60 -1.62
N GLY A 290 -10.58 9.88 -0.51
CA GLY A 290 -9.74 10.29 0.60
C GLY A 290 -8.26 10.44 0.19
N GLY A 291 -7.57 11.40 0.80
CA GLY A 291 -6.11 11.55 0.75
C GLY A 291 -5.45 10.87 1.96
N THR A 292 -4.24 11.27 2.32
CA THR A 292 -3.50 10.69 3.44
C THR A 292 -3.11 11.73 4.48
N VAL A 293 -3.08 11.30 5.74
CA VAL A 293 -2.55 12.08 6.86
C VAL A 293 -1.52 11.23 7.58
N GLU A 294 -0.32 11.76 7.78
CA GLU A 294 0.75 11.11 8.54
C GLU A 294 1.12 11.95 9.75
N THR A 295 1.21 11.30 10.91
CA THR A 295 1.56 11.94 12.18
C THR A 295 2.66 11.13 12.86
N ARG A 296 3.87 11.69 12.92
CA ARG A 296 5.08 11.00 13.39
C ARG A 296 5.76 11.80 14.48
N ALA A 297 5.95 11.21 15.66
CA ALA A 297 6.68 11.84 16.76
C ALA A 297 7.11 10.83 17.83
N THR A 298 8.06 11.22 18.69
CA THR A 298 8.32 10.46 19.93
C THR A 298 7.07 10.38 20.78
N THR A 299 6.38 11.52 20.96
CA THR A 299 5.15 11.62 21.74
C THR A 299 4.01 12.13 20.86
N LEU A 300 2.88 11.43 20.89
CA LEU A 300 1.67 11.81 20.14
C LEU A 300 0.57 12.24 21.11
N ASN A 301 0.06 13.45 20.94
CA ASN A 301 -1.16 13.94 21.58
C ASN A 301 -2.18 14.31 20.51
N VAL A 302 -3.06 13.38 20.18
CA VAL A 302 -4.05 13.53 19.10
C VAL A 302 -5.48 13.47 19.60
N ALA A 303 -5.69 13.59 20.92
CA ALA A 303 -7.00 13.51 21.56
C ALA A 303 -8.03 14.48 20.98
N GLY A 304 -7.59 15.65 20.54
CA GLY A 304 -8.43 16.68 19.94
C GLY A 304 -8.61 16.54 18.42
N ALA A 305 -7.90 15.62 17.75
CA ALA A 305 -7.91 15.52 16.30
C ALA A 305 -9.26 14.97 15.77
N ASN A 306 -9.66 15.49 14.61
CA ASN A 306 -10.80 15.02 13.82
C ASN A 306 -10.34 14.90 12.36
N VAL A 307 -9.94 13.69 11.96
CA VAL A 307 -9.33 13.45 10.65
C VAL A 307 -10.38 12.95 9.65
N VAL A 308 -10.42 13.58 8.48
CA VAL A 308 -11.22 13.16 7.32
C VAL A 308 -10.26 12.95 6.15
N ALA A 309 -9.93 11.68 5.90
CA ALA A 309 -9.00 11.25 4.88
C ALA A 309 -9.35 9.83 4.40
N GLY A 310 -8.59 9.29 3.46
CA GLY A 310 -8.65 7.86 3.12
C GLY A 310 -7.91 7.03 4.16
N GLU A 311 -6.75 7.53 4.59
CA GLU A 311 -5.93 6.91 5.63
C GLU A 311 -5.31 7.95 6.57
N TRP A 312 -5.23 7.61 7.86
CA TRP A 312 -4.46 8.32 8.88
C TRP A 312 -3.44 7.39 9.54
N THR A 313 -2.17 7.66 9.32
CA THR A 313 -1.05 6.92 9.90
C THR A 313 -0.50 7.65 11.12
N LEU A 314 -0.39 6.92 12.23
CA LEU A 314 0.19 7.38 13.50
C LEU A 314 1.45 6.56 13.78
N PHE A 315 2.58 7.22 14.02
CA PHE A 315 3.83 6.53 14.36
C PHE A 315 4.50 7.15 15.59
N SER A 316 4.89 6.29 16.52
CA SER A 316 5.79 6.62 17.64
C SER A 316 6.73 5.44 17.95
N PRO A 317 7.95 5.65 18.48
CA PRO A 317 8.81 4.56 18.92
C PRO A 317 8.17 3.67 20.00
N ALA A 318 7.31 4.22 20.85
CA ALA A 318 6.56 3.48 21.86
C ALA A 318 5.18 4.12 22.01
N PHE A 319 4.11 3.37 21.71
CA PHE A 319 2.78 3.95 21.59
C PHE A 319 1.77 3.33 22.55
N THR A 320 1.29 4.14 23.50
CA THR A 320 0.09 3.84 24.28
C THR A 320 -1.07 4.68 23.78
N ILE A 321 -2.09 4.01 23.23
CA ILE A 321 -3.36 4.62 22.85
C ILE A 321 -4.22 4.68 24.11
N ASP A 322 -4.24 5.82 24.79
CA ASP A 322 -5.12 6.06 25.93
C ASP A 322 -6.59 6.26 25.51
N SER A 323 -7.48 6.50 26.47
CA SER A 323 -8.90 6.70 26.19
C SER A 323 -9.16 7.89 25.26
N ALA A 324 -8.45 8.99 25.45
CA ALA A 324 -8.65 10.20 24.66
C ALA A 324 -8.17 10.03 23.20
N THR A 325 -7.06 9.32 23.00
CA THR A 325 -6.56 8.94 21.68
C THR A 325 -7.47 7.92 21.01
N ALA A 326 -7.98 6.93 21.75
CA ALA A 326 -8.95 5.96 21.24
C ALA A 326 -10.26 6.63 20.77
N ASP A 327 -10.70 7.68 21.45
CA ASP A 327 -11.86 8.49 21.02
C ASP A 327 -11.57 9.23 19.70
N ALA A 328 -10.36 9.79 19.51
CA ALA A 328 -9.97 10.43 18.26
C ALA A 328 -9.89 9.45 17.08
N ILE A 329 -9.36 8.25 17.33
CA ILE A 329 -9.36 7.14 16.37
C ILE A 329 -10.80 6.73 16.02
N SER A 330 -11.68 6.54 17.02
CA SER A 330 -13.09 6.18 16.81
C SER A 330 -13.83 7.19 15.95
N ARG A 331 -13.65 8.50 16.21
CA ARG A 331 -14.27 9.58 15.42
C ARG A 331 -13.77 9.55 13.97
N SER A 332 -12.47 9.39 13.76
CA SER A 332 -11.88 9.38 12.42
C SER A 332 -12.34 8.16 11.61
N LEU A 333 -12.39 6.98 12.24
CA LEU A 333 -12.97 5.76 11.65
C LEU A 333 -14.45 5.95 11.29
N GLY A 334 -15.23 6.61 12.16
CA GLY A 334 -16.63 6.93 11.92
C GLY A 334 -16.85 7.93 10.76
N ASN A 335 -15.86 8.75 10.43
CA ASN A 335 -15.86 9.63 9.26
C ASN A 335 -15.47 8.91 7.95
N GLY A 336 -15.11 7.62 8.02
CA GLY A 336 -14.63 6.85 6.87
C GLY A 336 -13.11 6.84 6.69
N THR A 337 -12.35 7.44 7.59
CA THR A 337 -10.87 7.43 7.56
C THR A 337 -10.34 6.13 8.12
N SER A 338 -9.64 5.31 7.33
CA SER A 338 -8.93 4.15 7.87
C SER A 338 -7.74 4.60 8.72
N VAL A 339 -7.46 3.91 9.82
CA VAL A 339 -6.40 4.32 10.76
C VAL A 339 -5.34 3.24 10.87
N ASN A 340 -4.08 3.64 10.71
CA ASN A 340 -2.91 2.79 10.82
C ASN A 340 -2.00 3.29 11.95
N ALA A 341 -2.12 2.70 13.15
CA ALA A 341 -1.29 3.05 14.30
C ALA A 341 -0.11 2.09 14.42
N GLN A 342 1.11 2.62 14.40
CA GLN A 342 2.37 1.88 14.36
C GLN A 342 3.28 2.26 15.53
N SER A 343 3.93 1.26 16.12
CA SER A 343 4.93 1.43 17.17
C SER A 343 6.28 0.84 16.78
N GLY A 344 7.38 1.57 17.04
CA GLY A 344 8.75 1.06 16.90
C GLY A 344 9.15 0.02 17.97
N GLY A 345 8.31 -0.19 18.98
CA GLY A 345 8.45 -1.19 20.03
C GLY A 345 7.09 -1.85 20.28
N ASP A 346 6.61 -1.82 21.52
CA ASP A 346 5.28 -2.30 21.88
C ASP A 346 4.18 -1.26 21.59
N LEU A 347 2.99 -1.73 21.28
CA LEU A 347 1.76 -0.93 21.19
C LEU A 347 0.74 -1.41 22.21
N THR A 348 0.22 -0.51 23.04
CA THR A 348 -0.86 -0.81 23.98
C THR A 348 -2.10 0.04 23.70
N LEU A 349 -3.25 -0.60 23.48
CA LEU A 349 -4.56 0.03 23.50
C LEU A 349 -5.15 -0.01 24.91
N ASN A 350 -5.32 1.16 25.51
CA ASN A 350 -5.94 1.38 26.82
C ASN A 350 -7.13 2.35 26.70
N GLY A 351 -8.05 2.02 25.79
CA GLY A 351 -9.20 2.82 25.44
C GLY A 351 -10.19 2.03 24.59
N ASN A 352 -11.41 2.54 24.46
CA ASN A 352 -12.41 1.92 23.62
C ASN A 352 -12.36 2.48 22.21
N VAL A 353 -12.31 1.62 21.20
CA VAL A 353 -12.43 2.02 19.79
C VAL A 353 -13.70 1.43 19.21
N ARG A 354 -14.68 2.28 18.87
CA ARG A 354 -15.97 1.83 18.34
C ARG A 354 -16.41 2.69 17.16
N TRP A 355 -16.78 2.05 16.05
CA TRP A 355 -17.26 2.77 14.85
C TRP A 355 -18.26 1.95 14.04
N ASN A 356 -19.03 2.66 13.22
CA ASN A 356 -19.87 2.09 12.16
C ASN A 356 -19.32 2.58 10.82
N GLY A 357 -19.09 1.66 9.88
CA GLY A 357 -18.57 1.96 8.55
C GLY A 357 -17.53 0.95 8.07
N ASN A 358 -16.99 1.22 6.90
CA ASN A 358 -16.06 0.32 6.19
C ASN A 358 -14.57 0.67 6.42
N ALA A 359 -14.28 1.77 7.13
CA ALA A 359 -12.93 2.15 7.49
C ALA A 359 -12.25 1.04 8.31
N ALA A 360 -11.00 0.74 7.99
CA ALA A 360 -10.22 -0.29 8.65
C ALA A 360 -9.35 0.29 9.78
N LEU A 361 -9.06 -0.53 10.79
CA LEU A 361 -8.12 -0.21 11.87
C LEU A 361 -6.97 -1.20 11.87
N THR A 362 -5.74 -0.69 11.77
CA THR A 362 -4.52 -1.47 11.98
C THR A 362 -3.80 -0.97 13.23
N LEU A 363 -3.49 -1.89 14.14
CA LEU A 363 -2.61 -1.69 15.29
C LEU A 363 -1.36 -2.54 15.06
N GLY A 364 -0.27 -1.89 14.65
CA GLY A 364 1.02 -2.52 14.37
C GLY A 364 2.09 -2.17 15.40
N ALA A 365 2.92 -3.14 15.74
CA ALA A 365 4.03 -2.97 16.65
C ALA A 365 5.24 -3.75 16.14
N ALA A 366 6.44 -3.20 16.27
CA ALA A 366 7.67 -3.94 15.97
C ALA A 366 7.88 -5.13 16.91
N GLN A 367 7.30 -5.10 18.12
CA GLN A 367 7.33 -6.20 19.10
C GLN A 367 5.90 -6.69 19.36
N GLY A 368 5.28 -6.34 20.50
CA GLY A 368 3.97 -6.83 20.90
C GLY A 368 2.83 -5.84 20.74
N VAL A 369 1.63 -6.36 20.50
CA VAL A 369 0.37 -5.60 20.53
C VAL A 369 -0.47 -6.07 21.73
N THR A 370 -0.85 -5.15 22.60
CA THR A 370 -1.71 -5.42 23.76
C THR A 370 -3.01 -4.64 23.70
N VAL A 371 -4.15 -5.33 23.87
CA VAL A 371 -5.45 -4.72 24.18
C VAL A 371 -5.73 -4.88 25.66
N ALA A 372 -5.87 -3.77 26.38
CA ALA A 372 -6.02 -3.77 27.84
C ALA A 372 -7.37 -4.35 28.29
N GLN A 373 -7.45 -4.82 29.54
CA GLN A 373 -8.58 -5.57 30.07
C GLN A 373 -9.93 -4.83 30.01
N ALA A 374 -9.91 -3.51 30.24
CA ALA A 374 -11.11 -2.68 30.18
C ALA A 374 -11.42 -2.13 28.76
N SER A 375 -10.61 -2.49 27.76
CA SER A 375 -10.74 -1.97 26.40
C SER A 375 -11.65 -2.85 25.54
N THR A 376 -12.43 -2.19 24.69
CA THR A 376 -13.24 -2.83 23.64
C THR A 376 -12.90 -2.25 22.29
N ILE A 377 -12.64 -3.11 21.30
CA ILE A 377 -12.63 -2.75 19.89
C ILE A 377 -13.90 -3.31 19.25
N ALA A 378 -14.72 -2.49 18.62
CA ALA A 378 -15.96 -2.94 17.98
C ALA A 378 -16.28 -2.23 16.68
N ASN A 379 -16.79 -2.98 15.69
CA ASN A 379 -17.31 -2.45 14.45
C ASN A 379 -18.73 -2.97 14.18
N THR A 380 -19.60 -2.15 13.60
CA THR A 380 -20.95 -2.53 13.15
C THR A 380 -21.22 -2.29 11.65
N GLY A 381 -20.16 -2.11 10.87
CA GLY A 381 -20.19 -1.94 9.41
C GLY A 381 -19.37 -3.02 8.68
N GLY A 382 -18.55 -2.62 7.70
CA GLY A 382 -17.65 -3.51 6.96
C GLY A 382 -16.16 -3.38 7.30
N GLY A 383 -15.82 -2.64 8.36
CA GLY A 383 -14.43 -2.34 8.73
C GLY A 383 -13.66 -3.57 9.21
N ASN A 384 -12.44 -3.73 8.71
CA ASN A 384 -11.52 -4.77 9.16
C ASN A 384 -10.69 -4.29 10.36
N LEU A 385 -10.23 -5.24 11.17
CA LEU A 385 -9.24 -5.02 12.22
C LEU A 385 -8.01 -5.89 11.99
N THR A 386 -6.84 -5.27 12.04
CA THR A 386 -5.55 -5.96 12.01
C THR A 386 -4.78 -5.63 13.28
N LEU A 387 -4.47 -6.66 14.07
CA LEU A 387 -3.50 -6.58 15.16
C LEU A 387 -2.23 -7.25 14.65
N ARG A 388 -1.15 -6.49 14.43
CA ARG A 388 0.10 -7.00 13.88
C ARG A 388 1.24 -6.79 14.85
N ALA A 389 1.62 -7.85 15.54
CA ALA A 389 2.93 -7.93 16.17
C ALA A 389 3.99 -8.21 15.09
N ASP A 390 5.25 -7.89 15.41
CA ASP A 390 6.37 -7.95 14.47
C ASP A 390 6.10 -7.30 13.11
N ALA A 391 5.71 -6.02 13.13
CA ALA A 391 5.44 -5.24 11.93
C ALA A 391 6.62 -5.22 10.93
N ASN A 392 7.85 -5.47 11.40
CA ASN A 392 9.07 -5.47 10.60
C ASN A 392 9.48 -6.87 10.08
N GLY A 393 8.79 -7.95 10.47
CA GLY A 393 9.14 -9.32 10.06
C GLY A 393 10.51 -9.78 10.59
N ALA A 394 10.88 -9.38 11.80
CA ALA A 394 12.13 -9.68 12.48
C ALA A 394 12.14 -11.01 13.26
N ASP A 395 10.99 -11.71 13.41
CA ASP A 395 10.83 -12.94 14.21
C ASP A 395 11.36 -12.79 15.65
N ASN A 396 10.98 -11.69 16.30
CA ASN A 396 11.53 -11.24 17.58
C ASN A 396 10.71 -11.65 18.81
N GLY A 397 9.75 -12.59 18.66
CA GLY A 397 8.84 -12.98 19.74
C GLY A 397 7.58 -12.13 19.81
N GLY A 398 7.29 -11.36 18.75
CA GLY A 398 6.13 -10.49 18.65
C GLY A 398 4.84 -11.22 19.00
N SER A 399 4.15 -10.73 20.03
CA SER A 399 2.96 -11.38 20.59
C SER A 399 1.73 -10.49 20.53
N VAL A 400 0.57 -11.07 20.27
CA VAL A 400 -0.72 -10.37 20.33
C VAL A 400 -1.48 -10.79 21.58
N THR A 401 -1.66 -9.86 22.52
CA THR A 401 -2.33 -10.13 23.80
C THR A 401 -3.61 -9.31 23.91
N ASN A 402 -4.76 -9.94 23.65
CA ASN A 402 -6.06 -9.35 23.97
C ASN A 402 -6.48 -9.76 25.39
N ARG A 403 -6.55 -8.79 26.31
CA ARG A 403 -7.15 -8.97 27.65
C ARG A 403 -8.57 -8.42 27.73
N GLY A 404 -8.99 -7.65 26.72
CA GLY A 404 -10.29 -6.99 26.65
C GLY A 404 -11.27 -7.71 25.73
N LYS A 405 -12.05 -6.92 25.00
CA LYS A 405 -13.11 -7.40 24.10
C LYS A 405 -12.87 -6.97 22.65
N ILE A 406 -12.97 -7.91 21.72
CA ILE A 406 -13.08 -7.65 20.28
C ILE A 406 -14.50 -8.07 19.86
N ASP A 407 -15.29 -7.13 19.36
CA ASP A 407 -16.71 -7.33 19.06
C ASP A 407 -17.01 -7.06 17.58
N TRP A 408 -17.02 -8.15 16.81
CA TRP A 408 -17.38 -8.17 15.38
C TRP A 408 -18.78 -8.76 15.16
N SER A 409 -19.60 -8.89 16.21
CA SER A 409 -20.94 -9.48 16.11
C SER A 409 -21.91 -8.68 15.23
N GLY A 410 -21.70 -7.37 15.12
CA GLY A 410 -22.44 -6.50 14.20
C GLY A 410 -21.72 -6.20 12.89
N SER A 411 -20.52 -6.75 12.66
CA SER A 411 -19.68 -6.40 11.51
C SER A 411 -19.71 -7.47 10.41
N THR A 412 -19.65 -7.02 9.16
CA THR A 412 -19.36 -7.87 7.99
C THR A 412 -17.86 -8.01 7.70
N GLY A 413 -17.02 -7.18 8.32
CA GLY A 413 -15.56 -7.19 8.21
C GLY A 413 -14.91 -8.38 8.91
N ILE A 414 -13.58 -8.48 8.83
CA ILE A 414 -12.76 -9.53 9.44
C ILE A 414 -11.79 -8.97 10.48
N VAL A 415 -11.31 -9.85 11.35
CA VAL A 415 -10.24 -9.58 12.30
C VAL A 415 -9.07 -10.54 12.08
N SER A 416 -7.89 -9.98 11.89
CA SER A 416 -6.64 -10.73 11.79
C SER A 416 -5.72 -10.36 12.95
N ALA A 417 -5.32 -11.34 13.75
CA ALA A 417 -4.28 -11.19 14.78
C ALA A 417 -3.02 -11.91 14.31
N LEU A 418 -2.00 -11.17 13.91
CA LEU A 418 -0.74 -11.69 13.38
C LEU A 418 0.34 -11.59 14.46
N TYR A 419 0.97 -12.73 14.78
CA TYR A 419 1.99 -12.85 15.81
C TYR A 419 3.08 -13.81 15.36
N ASP A 420 4.29 -13.66 15.89
CA ASP A 420 5.42 -14.48 15.47
C ASP A 420 5.21 -15.97 15.76
N MET A 421 5.86 -16.82 14.97
CA MET A 421 5.80 -18.26 15.17
C MET A 421 6.39 -18.67 16.54
N ASN A 422 7.37 -17.92 17.03
CA ASN A 422 7.97 -18.04 18.36
C ASN A 422 7.27 -17.15 19.42
N GLY A 423 6.23 -16.40 19.04
CA GLY A 423 5.44 -15.53 19.91
C GLY A 423 4.21 -16.23 20.51
N SER A 424 3.33 -15.44 21.12
CA SER A 424 2.12 -15.91 21.78
C SER A 424 0.88 -15.12 21.37
N TYR A 425 -0.28 -15.81 21.45
CA TYR A 425 -1.59 -15.21 21.23
C TYR A 425 -2.51 -15.46 22.42
N ALA A 426 -3.07 -14.39 22.98
CA ALA A 426 -4.14 -14.45 23.97
C ALA A 426 -5.43 -13.84 23.39
N PRO A 427 -6.54 -14.59 23.27
CA PRO A 427 -7.72 -14.15 22.51
C PRO A 427 -8.62 -13.15 23.25
N GLY A 428 -8.60 -13.11 24.59
CA GLY A 428 -9.53 -12.31 25.39
C GLY A 428 -10.99 -12.70 25.12
N THR A 429 -11.91 -11.73 25.15
CA THR A 429 -13.31 -11.95 24.75
C THR A 429 -13.48 -11.64 23.26
N LEU A 430 -13.96 -12.61 22.49
CA LEU A 430 -14.22 -12.46 21.05
C LEU A 430 -15.71 -12.68 20.75
N LEU A 431 -16.36 -11.74 20.07
CA LEU A 431 -17.73 -11.91 19.56
C LEU A 431 -17.73 -11.85 18.03
N THR A 432 -18.43 -12.80 17.40
CA THR A 432 -18.53 -12.95 15.94
C THR A 432 -19.99 -12.83 15.48
N HIS A 433 -20.17 -12.49 14.21
CA HIS A 433 -21.47 -12.34 13.59
C HIS A 433 -22.13 -13.70 13.38
N ALA A 434 -23.23 -13.94 14.08
CA ALA A 434 -24.01 -15.16 13.95
C ALA A 434 -24.58 -15.27 12.53
N GLY A 435 -24.34 -16.40 11.85
CA GLY A 435 -24.85 -16.66 10.50
C GLY A 435 -24.03 -16.04 9.36
N ARG A 436 -22.86 -15.45 9.63
CA ARG A 436 -21.95 -15.03 8.57
C ARG A 436 -21.49 -16.23 7.74
N THR A 437 -21.64 -16.12 6.43
CA THR A 437 -20.92 -16.97 5.47
C THR A 437 -19.72 -16.19 4.93
N ALA A 438 -18.60 -16.88 4.73
CA ALA A 438 -17.46 -16.29 4.05
C ALA A 438 -17.88 -15.89 2.63
N ALA A 439 -17.37 -14.75 2.14
CA ALA A 439 -17.66 -14.33 0.78
C ALA A 439 -17.24 -15.45 -0.20
N PRO A 440 -18.02 -15.71 -1.27
CA PRO A 440 -17.68 -16.72 -2.27
C PRO A 440 -16.25 -16.53 -2.77
N TYR A 441 -15.54 -17.64 -2.99
CA TYR A 441 -14.15 -17.66 -3.42
C TYR A 441 -13.14 -16.98 -2.49
N SER A 442 -13.54 -16.46 -1.33
CA SER A 442 -12.59 -15.81 -0.43
C SER A 442 -11.52 -16.80 0.01
N GLY A 443 -11.91 -17.95 0.58
CA GLY A 443 -11.01 -18.84 1.30
C GLY A 443 -10.85 -18.47 2.77
N LEU A 444 -11.73 -17.63 3.32
CA LEU A 444 -11.76 -17.34 4.75
C LEU A 444 -12.51 -18.47 5.48
N VAL A 445 -11.92 -18.97 6.56
CA VAL A 445 -12.55 -20.01 7.41
C VAL A 445 -13.36 -19.39 8.54
N THR A 446 -12.81 -18.39 9.23
CA THR A 446 -13.45 -17.70 10.36
C THR A 446 -13.46 -16.18 10.17
N GLN A 447 -14.34 -15.48 10.90
CA GLN A 447 -14.35 -14.01 10.90
C GLN A 447 -13.18 -13.42 11.69
N ILE A 448 -12.81 -14.06 12.80
CA ILE A 448 -11.68 -13.68 13.64
C ILE A 448 -10.68 -14.82 13.55
N THR A 449 -9.48 -14.52 13.09
CA THR A 449 -8.41 -15.50 12.90
C THR A 449 -7.11 -14.97 13.50
N ALA A 450 -6.45 -15.83 14.28
CA ALA A 450 -5.08 -15.59 14.73
C ALA A 450 -4.12 -16.39 13.86
N TYR A 451 -3.12 -15.73 13.29
CA TYR A 451 -2.14 -16.30 12.37
C TYR A 451 -0.74 -16.24 13.00
N LYS A 452 -0.04 -17.37 12.94
CA LYS A 452 1.41 -17.41 13.15
C LYS A 452 2.10 -16.86 11.89
N LEU A 453 2.94 -15.86 12.06
CA LEU A 453 3.71 -15.26 10.99
C LEU A 453 4.82 -16.21 10.55
N VAL A 454 4.87 -16.44 9.25
CA VAL A 454 5.96 -17.12 8.56
C VAL A 454 6.82 -16.01 7.94
N ASN A 455 7.89 -15.65 8.65
CA ASN A 455 8.77 -14.54 8.26
C ASN A 455 10.04 -15.04 7.55
N THR A 456 10.43 -16.29 7.78
CA THR A 456 11.67 -16.87 7.28
C THR A 456 11.45 -18.22 6.62
N LEU A 457 12.43 -18.66 5.83
CA LEU A 457 12.46 -20.04 5.31
C LEU A 457 12.44 -21.09 6.44
N ALA A 458 13.05 -20.78 7.59
CA ALA A 458 13.02 -21.66 8.75
C ALA A 458 11.60 -21.79 9.32
N ASP A 459 10.84 -20.69 9.41
CA ASP A 459 9.44 -20.71 9.84
C ASP A 459 8.55 -21.48 8.86
N LEU A 460 8.83 -21.36 7.55
CA LEU A 460 8.11 -22.11 6.53
C LEU A 460 8.27 -23.63 6.77
N GLY A 461 9.49 -24.09 7.10
CA GLY A 461 9.73 -25.48 7.48
C GLY A 461 9.05 -25.89 8.80
N ARG A 462 8.89 -24.95 9.75
CA ARG A 462 8.22 -25.20 11.05
C ARG A 462 6.70 -25.34 10.94
N VAL A 463 6.07 -24.95 9.82
CA VAL A 463 4.64 -25.22 9.57
C VAL A 463 4.32 -26.71 9.76
N SER A 464 5.23 -27.59 9.35
CA SER A 464 5.11 -29.05 9.50
C SER A 464 4.99 -29.53 10.95
N GLN A 465 5.31 -28.69 11.94
CA GLN A 465 5.20 -29.03 13.37
C GLN A 465 3.75 -28.90 13.90
N ASN A 466 2.89 -28.16 13.21
CA ASN A 466 1.46 -28.08 13.53
C ASN A 466 0.63 -27.89 12.25
N LEU A 467 0.37 -29.02 11.57
CA LEU A 467 -0.34 -29.06 10.29
C LEU A 467 -1.80 -28.57 10.35
N ALA A 468 -2.38 -28.42 11.55
CA ALA A 468 -3.71 -27.87 11.77
C ALA A 468 -3.70 -26.36 12.10
N GLY A 469 -2.52 -25.72 12.14
CA GLY A 469 -2.35 -24.32 12.52
C GLY A 469 -2.83 -23.32 11.45
N ASN A 470 -2.99 -22.07 11.87
CA ASN A 470 -3.26 -20.94 10.99
C ASN A 470 -1.97 -20.13 10.81
N TYR A 471 -1.57 -19.93 9.56
CA TYR A 471 -0.31 -19.30 9.18
C TYR A 471 -0.57 -18.18 8.18
N ALA A 472 0.19 -17.11 8.29
CA ALA A 472 0.23 -16.05 7.29
C ALA A 472 1.69 -15.73 6.97
N LEU A 473 2.03 -15.46 5.71
CA LEU A 473 3.32 -14.86 5.41
C LEU A 473 3.38 -13.46 6.04
N GLY A 474 4.46 -13.16 6.76
CA GLY A 474 4.66 -11.82 7.33
C GLY A 474 5.47 -10.90 6.41
N LYS A 475 6.21 -11.47 5.46
CA LYS A 475 6.96 -10.76 4.41
C LYS A 475 7.26 -11.71 3.26
N ASP A 476 7.81 -11.17 2.18
CA ASP A 476 8.35 -11.99 1.09
C ASP A 476 9.49 -12.88 1.58
N ILE A 477 9.53 -14.12 1.10
CA ILE A 477 10.55 -15.11 1.45
C ILE A 477 11.39 -15.42 0.22
N ASP A 478 12.69 -15.13 0.28
CA ASP A 478 13.67 -15.72 -0.63
C ASP A 478 14.03 -17.13 -0.14
N ALA A 479 13.62 -18.15 -0.91
CA ALA A 479 13.86 -19.55 -0.62
C ALA A 479 15.02 -20.14 -1.43
N SER A 480 15.87 -19.33 -2.06
CA SER A 480 17.00 -19.80 -2.88
C SER A 480 17.98 -20.73 -2.16
N ALA A 481 18.06 -20.67 -0.83
CA ALA A 481 18.84 -21.61 0.00
C ALA A 481 18.37 -23.07 -0.10
N THR A 482 17.16 -23.31 -0.62
CA THR A 482 16.60 -24.65 -0.87
C THR A 482 17.09 -25.27 -2.18
N ALA A 483 17.88 -24.55 -3.00
CA ALA A 483 18.47 -25.12 -4.21
C ALA A 483 19.24 -26.42 -3.92
N TYR A 484 19.29 -27.30 -4.93
CA TYR A 484 20.02 -28.56 -4.84
C TYR A 484 21.46 -28.32 -4.33
N PRO A 485 21.96 -29.12 -3.37
CA PRO A 485 21.39 -30.37 -2.86
C PRO A 485 20.44 -30.24 -1.66
N ASN A 486 20.13 -29.04 -1.16
CA ASN A 486 19.46 -28.88 0.13
C ASN A 486 17.98 -29.26 0.12
N SER A 487 17.23 -28.81 -0.88
CA SER A 487 15.81 -29.11 -1.13
C SER A 487 14.85 -28.84 0.03
N PHE A 488 13.75 -28.14 -0.24
CA PHE A 488 12.67 -27.99 0.72
C PHE A 488 11.95 -29.33 0.95
N THR A 489 11.62 -29.63 2.22
CA THR A 489 10.82 -30.81 2.57
C THR A 489 9.33 -30.43 2.56
N PRO A 490 8.47 -31.16 1.81
CA PRO A 490 7.05 -30.83 1.68
C PRO A 490 6.32 -30.73 3.04
N ILE A 491 5.46 -29.71 3.17
CA ILE A 491 4.54 -29.56 4.29
C ILE A 491 3.40 -30.56 4.12
N GLY A 492 3.14 -31.36 5.16
CA GLY A 492 2.14 -32.42 5.07
C GLY A 492 2.51 -33.50 4.05
N ALA A 493 3.70 -34.08 4.19
CA ALA A 493 4.37 -34.90 3.17
C ALA A 493 3.63 -36.20 2.75
N THR A 494 2.53 -36.59 3.42
CA THR A 494 1.80 -37.82 3.11
C THR A 494 0.29 -37.67 3.33
N PRO A 495 -0.55 -38.51 2.70
CA PRO A 495 -1.99 -38.55 2.98
C PRO A 495 -2.35 -38.91 4.44
N ALA A 496 -1.45 -39.56 5.18
CA ALA A 496 -1.66 -39.87 6.60
C ALA A 496 -1.39 -38.66 7.52
N THR A 497 -0.63 -37.69 7.04
CA THR A 497 -0.27 -36.46 7.76
C THR A 497 -0.45 -35.23 6.86
N PRO A 498 -1.67 -34.95 6.37
CA PRO A 498 -1.89 -33.83 5.46
C PRO A 498 -1.93 -32.49 6.21
N PHE A 499 -1.70 -31.39 5.51
CA PHE A 499 -1.97 -30.05 6.02
C PHE A 499 -3.48 -29.80 6.11
N THR A 500 -4.00 -29.53 7.31
CA THR A 500 -5.44 -29.40 7.60
C THR A 500 -5.84 -28.02 8.12
N GLY A 501 -4.86 -27.14 8.35
CA GLY A 501 -5.05 -25.78 8.81
C GLY A 501 -5.26 -24.76 7.68
N GLN A 502 -4.94 -23.49 7.96
CA GLN A 502 -5.02 -22.40 6.98
C GLN A 502 -3.64 -21.78 6.74
N PHE A 503 -3.27 -21.60 5.47
CA PHE A 503 -2.06 -20.89 5.06
C PHE A 503 -2.44 -19.74 4.13
N ASP A 504 -2.17 -18.51 4.57
CA ASP A 504 -2.50 -17.28 3.84
C ASP A 504 -1.21 -16.59 3.38
N GLY A 505 -1.06 -16.31 2.09
CA GLY A 505 0.09 -15.54 1.61
C GLY A 505 0.02 -14.06 2.01
N PHE A 506 -1.16 -13.56 2.41
CA PHE A 506 -1.36 -12.21 2.98
C PHE A 506 -0.73 -11.07 2.14
N GLY A 507 -0.68 -11.25 0.81
CA GLY A 507 -0.09 -10.29 -0.12
C GLY A 507 1.42 -10.45 -0.37
N HIS A 508 2.06 -11.46 0.23
CA HIS A 508 3.48 -11.75 0.08
C HIS A 508 3.75 -12.96 -0.82
N THR A 509 5.00 -13.07 -1.24
CA THR A 509 5.50 -14.06 -2.19
C THR A 509 6.55 -14.96 -1.56
N ILE A 510 6.71 -16.16 -2.13
CA ILE A 510 7.86 -17.03 -1.87
C ILE A 510 8.60 -17.19 -3.19
N ASP A 511 9.84 -16.72 -3.26
CA ASP A 511 10.66 -16.73 -4.46
C ASP A 511 11.70 -17.86 -4.42
N ARG A 512 11.96 -18.50 -5.57
CA ARG A 512 13.03 -19.50 -5.78
C ARG A 512 12.97 -20.72 -4.86
N LEU A 513 11.77 -21.12 -4.46
CA LEU A 513 11.56 -22.35 -3.70
C LEU A 513 11.90 -23.57 -4.56
N ALA A 514 12.91 -24.33 -4.17
CA ALA A 514 13.27 -25.59 -4.78
C ALA A 514 12.85 -26.75 -3.86
N VAL A 515 11.94 -27.60 -4.34
CA VAL A 515 11.45 -28.78 -3.61
C VAL A 515 12.11 -30.02 -4.20
N GLY A 516 12.63 -30.89 -3.33
CA GLY A 516 13.30 -32.12 -3.73
C GLY A 516 12.48 -33.36 -3.42
N ASP A 517 12.70 -34.42 -4.20
CA ASP A 517 12.17 -35.77 -4.01
C ASP A 517 12.91 -36.56 -2.91
N SER A 518 13.06 -35.97 -1.71
CA SER A 518 13.60 -36.69 -0.56
C SER A 518 12.55 -37.55 0.15
N SER A 519 11.28 -37.47 -0.28
CA SER A 519 10.17 -38.21 0.31
C SER A 519 9.96 -39.54 -0.38
N ALA A 520 10.17 -40.65 0.32
CA ALA A 520 9.79 -42.00 -0.13
C ALA A 520 8.27 -42.16 -0.40
N SER A 521 7.46 -41.12 -0.16
CA SER A 521 6.00 -41.11 -0.29
C SER A 521 5.48 -40.70 -1.67
N GLY A 522 6.31 -40.08 -2.52
CA GLY A 522 5.93 -39.71 -3.89
C GLY A 522 4.97 -38.50 -4.03
N TYR A 523 4.94 -37.60 -3.05
CA TYR A 523 4.11 -36.38 -3.06
C TYR A 523 5.01 -35.14 -2.98
N VAL A 524 5.34 -34.56 -4.13
CA VAL A 524 6.34 -33.48 -4.21
C VAL A 524 5.70 -32.14 -4.62
N GLY A 525 5.83 -31.18 -3.71
CA GLY A 525 5.40 -29.78 -3.83
C GLY A 525 5.68 -29.03 -2.53
N MET A 526 5.44 -27.71 -2.48
CA MET A 526 5.57 -26.99 -1.20
C MET A 526 4.71 -27.65 -0.11
N PHE A 527 3.48 -28.02 -0.48
CA PHE A 527 2.67 -28.99 0.26
C PHE A 527 2.76 -30.37 -0.41
N GLY A 528 2.95 -31.42 0.37
CA GLY A 528 2.75 -32.78 -0.11
C GLY A 528 1.26 -33.02 -0.35
N VAL A 529 0.48 -33.00 0.73
CA VAL A 529 -0.96 -33.17 0.70
C VAL A 529 -1.66 -32.07 1.50
N ILE A 530 -2.56 -31.34 0.84
CA ILE A 530 -3.55 -30.50 1.50
C ILE A 530 -4.78 -31.37 1.80
N GLY A 531 -5.14 -31.48 3.08
CA GLY A 531 -6.26 -32.28 3.58
C GLY A 531 -7.62 -31.62 3.33
N ALA A 532 -8.70 -32.35 3.60
CA ALA A 532 -10.06 -31.90 3.27
C ALA A 532 -10.50 -30.59 3.96
N SER A 533 -9.99 -30.28 5.14
CA SER A 533 -10.20 -29.01 5.84
C SER A 533 -9.13 -27.95 5.54
N GLY A 534 -8.06 -28.34 4.84
CA GLY A 534 -6.92 -27.48 4.56
C GLY A 534 -7.31 -26.35 3.60
N VAL A 535 -6.84 -25.14 3.91
CA VAL A 535 -7.04 -23.95 3.08
C VAL A 535 -5.70 -23.30 2.79
N VAL A 536 -5.38 -23.14 1.51
CA VAL A 536 -4.19 -22.41 1.06
C VAL A 536 -4.65 -21.28 0.16
N ARG A 537 -4.28 -20.04 0.48
CA ARG A 537 -4.80 -18.87 -0.24
C ARG A 537 -3.83 -17.72 -0.37
N ASP A 538 -4.13 -16.83 -1.34
CA ASP A 538 -3.44 -15.56 -1.56
C ASP A 538 -1.91 -15.67 -1.62
N ILE A 539 -1.42 -16.78 -2.17
CA ILE A 539 0.00 -17.13 -2.20
C ILE A 539 0.54 -17.08 -3.62
N ALA A 540 1.72 -16.47 -3.79
CA ALA A 540 2.46 -16.55 -5.03
C ALA A 540 3.80 -17.25 -4.81
N LEU A 541 4.01 -18.38 -5.49
CA LEU A 541 5.33 -18.99 -5.62
C LEU A 541 5.95 -18.50 -6.93
N THR A 542 7.08 -17.83 -6.85
CA THR A 542 7.78 -17.28 -8.02
C THR A 542 9.11 -17.98 -8.23
N ASN A 543 9.46 -18.22 -9.49
CA ASN A 543 10.70 -18.90 -9.88
C ASN A 543 10.94 -20.23 -9.15
N ALA A 544 9.86 -20.93 -8.78
CA ALA A 544 9.94 -22.17 -8.02
C ALA A 544 10.39 -23.32 -8.93
N SER A 545 11.05 -24.31 -8.34
CA SER A 545 11.44 -25.53 -9.05
C SER A 545 11.13 -26.76 -8.23
N VAL A 546 10.81 -27.84 -8.92
CA VAL A 546 10.67 -29.16 -8.31
C VAL A 546 11.59 -30.11 -9.05
N GLY A 547 12.54 -30.69 -8.33
CA GLY A 547 13.50 -31.66 -8.85
C GLY A 547 13.32 -33.02 -8.19
N GLY A 548 13.28 -34.10 -8.96
CA GLY A 548 13.08 -35.44 -8.43
C GLY A 548 13.50 -36.55 -9.38
N GLY A 549 13.76 -37.74 -8.85
CA GLY A 549 14.34 -38.87 -9.60
C GLY A 549 13.36 -40.01 -9.86
N ALA A 550 12.29 -40.12 -9.07
CA ALA A 550 11.36 -41.24 -9.06
C ALA A 550 9.98 -40.87 -9.65
N PRO A 551 9.20 -41.84 -10.16
CA PRO A 551 7.82 -41.61 -10.60
C PRO A 551 6.94 -41.23 -9.39
N SER A 552 6.55 -39.96 -9.32
CA SER A 552 5.76 -39.36 -8.23
C SER A 552 4.65 -38.47 -8.78
N THR A 553 3.85 -37.88 -7.88
CA THR A 553 2.89 -36.80 -8.18
C THR A 553 3.54 -35.46 -7.88
N TYR A 554 3.46 -34.52 -8.83
CA TYR A 554 4.21 -33.28 -8.77
C TYR A 554 3.33 -32.05 -8.96
N GLY A 555 3.49 -31.06 -8.08
CA GLY A 555 3.01 -29.70 -8.33
C GLY A 555 3.80 -28.68 -7.53
N LEU A 556 4.03 -27.48 -8.09
CA LEU A 556 4.84 -26.47 -7.42
C LEU A 556 4.25 -26.08 -6.04
N LEU A 557 2.93 -25.86 -5.98
CA LEU A 557 2.25 -25.53 -4.73
C LEU A 557 1.90 -26.78 -3.93
N ALA A 558 1.26 -27.76 -4.56
CA ALA A 558 0.85 -28.99 -3.88
C ALA A 558 0.98 -30.22 -4.78
N ALA A 559 1.42 -31.34 -4.22
CA ALA A 559 1.33 -32.60 -4.95
C ALA A 559 -0.14 -33.07 -5.04
N GLN A 560 -0.86 -33.07 -3.91
CA GLN A 560 -2.28 -33.41 -3.86
C GLN A 560 -3.10 -32.37 -3.09
N ASN A 561 -4.23 -31.95 -3.65
CA ASN A 561 -5.22 -31.10 -3.00
C ASN A 561 -6.52 -31.85 -2.74
N ASN A 562 -6.90 -32.02 -1.47
CA ASN A 562 -8.23 -32.46 -1.05
C ASN A 562 -9.06 -31.32 -0.43
N GLY A 563 -8.45 -30.15 -0.21
CA GLY A 563 -9.04 -28.99 0.48
C GLY A 563 -9.41 -27.86 -0.48
N LEU A 564 -9.12 -26.63 -0.07
CA LEU A 564 -9.34 -25.41 -0.87
C LEU A 564 -8.02 -24.72 -1.19
N ILE A 565 -7.81 -24.42 -2.47
CA ILE A 565 -6.80 -23.49 -2.97
C ILE A 565 -7.52 -22.31 -3.62
N ALA A 566 -7.21 -21.09 -3.18
CA ALA A 566 -7.85 -19.87 -3.70
C ALA A 566 -6.83 -18.73 -3.90
N TYR A 567 -6.88 -17.99 -5.01
CA TYR A 567 -5.95 -16.88 -5.27
C TYR A 567 -4.47 -17.26 -5.22
N ALA A 568 -4.16 -18.49 -5.62
CA ALA A 568 -2.79 -18.99 -5.66
C ALA A 568 -2.19 -18.86 -7.07
N SER A 569 -0.92 -18.47 -7.16
CA SER A 569 -0.20 -18.39 -8.44
C SER A 569 1.18 -19.02 -8.36
N THR A 570 1.59 -19.73 -9.41
CA THR A 570 2.94 -20.29 -9.51
C THR A 570 3.66 -19.86 -10.80
N SER A 571 4.96 -19.62 -10.71
CA SER A 571 5.88 -19.51 -11.85
C SER A 571 7.16 -20.29 -11.59
N GLY A 572 7.88 -20.63 -12.66
CA GLY A 572 9.13 -21.39 -12.58
C GLY A 572 9.12 -22.61 -13.49
N ASP A 573 9.79 -23.68 -13.06
CA ASP A 573 10.03 -24.86 -13.88
C ASP A 573 9.74 -26.15 -13.12
N LEU A 574 8.93 -26.99 -13.76
CA LEU A 574 8.61 -28.35 -13.35
C LEU A 574 9.05 -29.29 -14.48
N SER A 575 10.36 -29.44 -14.69
CA SER A 575 10.91 -30.28 -15.75
C SER A 575 11.79 -31.41 -15.23
N TYR A 576 11.48 -32.65 -15.60
CA TYR A 576 12.29 -33.83 -15.35
C TYR A 576 12.26 -34.81 -16.54
N GLY A 577 13.43 -35.39 -16.86
CA GLY A 577 13.59 -36.27 -18.03
C GLY A 577 13.00 -37.69 -17.89
N GLY A 578 12.51 -38.07 -16.70
CA GLY A 578 11.97 -39.41 -16.43
C GLY A 578 10.45 -39.56 -16.59
N PHE A 579 9.96 -40.77 -16.35
CA PHE A 579 8.53 -41.08 -16.34
C PHE A 579 7.85 -40.52 -15.09
N GLY A 580 6.82 -39.67 -15.25
CA GLY A 580 5.98 -39.18 -14.15
C GLY A 580 4.90 -40.21 -13.79
N GLY A 581 4.70 -40.48 -12.50
CA GLY A 581 3.88 -41.60 -12.03
C GLY A 581 2.40 -41.26 -11.76
N GLY A 582 2.08 -40.04 -11.28
CA GLY A 582 0.76 -39.74 -10.69
C GLY A 582 0.05 -38.46 -11.11
N GLY A 583 0.61 -37.69 -12.04
CA GLY A 583 0.06 -36.41 -12.52
C GLY A 583 0.96 -35.23 -12.17
N ASN A 584 1.29 -34.43 -13.18
CA ASN A 584 2.19 -33.29 -13.07
C ASN A 584 1.41 -32.01 -13.43
N GLY A 585 1.36 -31.05 -12.51
CA GLY A 585 0.68 -29.77 -12.74
C GLY A 585 1.53 -28.58 -12.31
N GLY A 586 1.50 -27.49 -13.09
CA GLY A 586 2.22 -26.27 -12.74
C GLY A 586 1.83 -25.67 -11.38
N LEU A 587 0.60 -25.92 -10.92
CA LEU A 587 0.12 -25.56 -9.57
C LEU A 587 -0.05 -26.80 -8.68
N VAL A 588 -0.84 -27.79 -9.13
CA VAL A 588 -1.19 -28.98 -8.35
C VAL A 588 -1.00 -30.26 -9.16
N GLY A 589 -0.40 -31.30 -8.59
CA GLY A 589 -0.33 -32.61 -9.25
C GLY A 589 -1.71 -33.27 -9.42
N ALA A 590 -2.41 -33.54 -8.31
CA ALA A 590 -3.75 -34.13 -8.28
C ALA A 590 -4.73 -33.30 -7.45
N ASN A 591 -5.88 -32.94 -8.04
CA ASN A 591 -6.95 -32.19 -7.38
C ASN A 591 -8.20 -33.05 -7.15
N ASN A 592 -8.51 -33.34 -5.88
CA ASN A 592 -9.79 -33.89 -5.42
C ASN A 592 -10.65 -32.84 -4.68
N GLY A 593 -10.06 -31.69 -4.36
CA GLY A 593 -10.71 -30.58 -3.68
C GLY A 593 -11.19 -29.48 -4.62
N ARG A 594 -11.01 -28.24 -4.21
CA ARG A 594 -11.41 -27.03 -4.95
C ARG A 594 -10.21 -26.15 -5.24
N ILE A 595 -10.09 -25.72 -6.49
CA ILE A 595 -9.13 -24.71 -6.95
C ILE A 595 -9.92 -23.57 -7.58
N TRP A 596 -9.83 -22.38 -7.00
CA TRP A 596 -10.56 -21.21 -7.46
C TRP A 596 -9.62 -20.02 -7.67
N ARG A 597 -9.86 -19.22 -8.71
CA ARG A 597 -9.13 -17.95 -8.93
C ARG A 597 -7.62 -18.11 -8.86
N SER A 598 -7.09 -19.17 -9.45
CA SER A 598 -5.68 -19.54 -9.33
C SER A 598 -5.03 -19.69 -10.70
N SER A 599 -3.71 -19.58 -10.75
CA SER A 599 -2.99 -19.57 -12.01
C SER A 599 -1.64 -20.25 -11.97
N SER A 600 -1.14 -20.64 -13.14
CA SER A 600 0.26 -21.02 -13.31
C SER A 600 0.85 -20.53 -14.62
N SER A 601 2.04 -19.93 -14.55
CA SER A 601 2.89 -19.63 -15.70
C SER A 601 4.11 -20.54 -15.78
N ALA A 602 4.15 -21.59 -14.95
CA ALA A 602 5.28 -22.50 -14.89
C ALA A 602 5.41 -23.34 -16.16
N THR A 603 6.65 -23.61 -16.58
CA THR A 603 6.91 -24.61 -17.62
C THR A 603 6.81 -26.00 -17.01
N VAL A 604 6.08 -26.91 -17.66
CA VAL A 604 5.88 -28.28 -17.17
C VAL A 604 6.42 -29.26 -18.21
N GLY A 605 7.42 -30.06 -17.86
CA GLY A 605 8.14 -30.96 -18.76
C GLY A 605 8.35 -32.35 -18.18
N PHE A 606 7.45 -33.31 -18.41
CA PHE A 606 7.53 -34.67 -17.88
C PHE A 606 7.06 -35.71 -18.90
N GLN A 607 7.64 -36.92 -18.88
CA GLN A 607 7.09 -38.04 -19.65
C GLN A 607 5.90 -38.66 -18.89
N GLY A 608 4.67 -38.22 -19.20
CA GLY A 608 3.44 -38.74 -18.57
C GLY A 608 2.27 -37.76 -18.62
N ALA A 609 1.38 -37.85 -17.63
CA ALA A 609 0.21 -36.98 -17.47
C ALA A 609 0.62 -35.58 -17.03
N SER A 610 0.57 -34.59 -17.93
CA SER A 610 1.06 -33.23 -17.65
C SER A 610 0.04 -32.16 -18.04
N GLY A 611 -0.32 -31.32 -17.08
CA GLY A 611 -1.20 -30.17 -17.27
C GLY A 611 -0.56 -28.85 -16.87
N GLY A 612 -0.90 -27.76 -17.55
CA GLY A 612 -0.33 -26.45 -17.25
C GLY A 612 -0.70 -25.93 -15.85
N LEU A 613 -1.90 -26.25 -15.36
CA LEU A 613 -2.33 -25.92 -13.99
C LEU A 613 -2.37 -27.16 -13.10
N VAL A 614 -3.05 -28.21 -13.55
CA VAL A 614 -3.29 -29.44 -12.76
C VAL A 614 -2.93 -30.68 -13.55
N GLY A 615 -2.27 -31.67 -12.96
CA GLY A 615 -2.08 -32.97 -13.63
C GLY A 615 -3.40 -33.73 -13.80
N VAL A 616 -4.00 -34.13 -12.68
CA VAL A 616 -5.27 -34.89 -12.65
C VAL A 616 -6.32 -34.14 -11.85
N ASN A 617 -7.53 -33.98 -12.39
CA ASN A 617 -8.65 -33.32 -11.72
C ASN A 617 -9.85 -34.27 -11.55
N ALA A 618 -10.15 -34.63 -10.31
CA ALA A 618 -11.40 -35.25 -9.88
C ALA A 618 -12.31 -34.28 -9.09
N GLY A 619 -11.78 -33.11 -8.71
CA GLY A 619 -12.47 -32.07 -7.96
C GLY A 619 -13.05 -30.96 -8.85
N THR A 620 -13.04 -29.73 -8.32
CA THR A 620 -13.51 -28.53 -9.04
C THR A 620 -12.37 -27.56 -9.31
N ILE A 621 -12.27 -27.09 -10.56
CA ILE A 621 -11.44 -25.96 -10.98
C ILE A 621 -12.39 -24.88 -11.52
N ALA A 622 -12.32 -23.68 -10.95
CA ALA A 622 -13.15 -22.55 -11.40
C ALA A 622 -12.36 -21.25 -11.49
N GLN A 623 -12.65 -20.42 -12.48
CA GLN A 623 -12.02 -19.09 -12.63
C GLN A 623 -10.50 -19.16 -12.59
N SER A 624 -9.89 -20.15 -13.22
CA SER A 624 -8.45 -20.42 -13.11
C SER A 624 -7.79 -20.59 -14.47
N TYR A 625 -6.48 -20.38 -14.57
CA TYR A 625 -5.83 -20.39 -15.88
C TYR A 625 -4.37 -20.84 -15.88
N ALA A 626 -3.89 -21.26 -17.05
CA ALA A 626 -2.49 -21.59 -17.31
C ALA A 626 -1.93 -20.85 -18.53
N THR A 627 -0.73 -20.31 -18.40
CA THR A 627 -0.02 -19.61 -19.49
C THR A 627 1.35 -20.23 -19.80
N GLY A 628 1.87 -21.08 -18.92
CA GLY A 628 3.15 -21.75 -19.12
C GLY A 628 3.07 -22.89 -20.13
N ASN A 629 4.21 -23.20 -20.76
CA ASN A 629 4.29 -24.24 -21.77
C ASN A 629 4.29 -25.64 -21.13
N VAL A 630 3.65 -26.60 -21.79
CA VAL A 630 3.59 -27.99 -21.34
C VAL A 630 4.19 -28.92 -22.38
N SER A 631 5.22 -29.68 -22.00
CA SER A 631 5.91 -30.65 -22.84
C SER A 631 5.83 -32.05 -22.21
N GLY A 632 5.38 -33.01 -23.01
CA GLY A 632 5.12 -34.38 -22.58
C GLY A 632 6.19 -35.40 -23.00
N GLY A 633 7.12 -35.00 -23.87
CA GLY A 633 8.07 -35.93 -24.50
C GLY A 633 7.39 -37.07 -25.27
N SER A 634 8.04 -38.24 -25.33
CA SER A 634 7.60 -39.38 -26.16
C SER A 634 6.40 -40.16 -25.64
N HIS A 635 6.04 -40.00 -24.37
CA HIS A 635 4.95 -40.74 -23.71
C HIS A 635 3.94 -39.80 -23.03
N GLY A 636 3.92 -38.54 -23.47
CA GLY A 636 3.22 -37.47 -22.79
C GLY A 636 1.76 -37.33 -23.15
N SER A 637 0.90 -37.42 -22.14
CA SER A 637 -0.51 -37.07 -22.21
C SER A 637 -0.68 -35.62 -21.74
N VAL A 638 -0.75 -34.68 -22.68
CA VAL A 638 -0.59 -33.25 -22.38
C VAL A 638 -1.89 -32.47 -22.57
N GLY A 639 -2.27 -31.71 -21.54
CA GLY A 639 -3.34 -30.73 -21.62
C GLY A 639 -2.86 -29.32 -21.25
N GLY A 640 -3.37 -28.30 -21.94
CA GLY A 640 -2.98 -26.91 -21.68
C GLY A 640 -3.31 -26.44 -20.25
N LEU A 641 -4.41 -26.92 -19.67
CA LEU A 641 -4.82 -26.66 -18.28
C LEU A 641 -4.71 -27.91 -17.41
N VAL A 642 -5.31 -29.03 -17.85
CA VAL A 642 -5.40 -30.29 -17.09
C VAL A 642 -5.02 -31.49 -17.96
N ALA A 643 -4.27 -32.48 -17.48
CA ALA A 643 -4.10 -33.70 -18.28
C ALA A 643 -5.40 -34.53 -18.29
N PHE A 644 -5.78 -35.10 -17.14
CA PHE A 644 -6.97 -35.96 -17.02
C PHE A 644 -8.05 -35.28 -16.18
N ASN A 645 -9.27 -35.17 -16.73
CA ASN A 645 -10.41 -34.58 -16.04
C ASN A 645 -11.56 -35.58 -15.88
N THR A 646 -11.91 -35.88 -14.64
CA THR A 646 -13.15 -36.57 -14.25
C THR A 646 -14.04 -35.71 -13.37
N GLY A 647 -13.55 -34.52 -12.99
CA GLY A 647 -14.28 -33.51 -12.22
C GLY A 647 -14.86 -32.39 -13.07
N THR A 648 -15.00 -31.20 -12.47
CA THR A 648 -15.55 -30.00 -13.14
C THR A 648 -14.49 -28.94 -13.38
N ILE A 649 -14.45 -28.42 -14.60
CA ILE A 649 -13.69 -27.23 -15.01
C ILE A 649 -14.70 -26.18 -15.49
N SER A 650 -14.64 -24.98 -14.92
CA SER A 650 -15.57 -23.89 -15.27
C SER A 650 -14.87 -22.55 -15.35
N GLN A 651 -15.27 -21.69 -16.29
CA GLN A 651 -14.76 -20.31 -16.34
C GLN A 651 -13.23 -20.27 -16.35
N SER A 652 -12.58 -21.16 -17.11
CA SER A 652 -11.12 -21.37 -17.01
C SER A 652 -10.49 -21.38 -18.38
N TYR A 653 -9.19 -21.10 -18.47
CA TYR A 653 -8.54 -21.03 -19.78
C TYR A 653 -7.07 -21.43 -19.79
N ALA A 654 -6.58 -21.79 -20.98
CA ALA A 654 -5.17 -22.08 -21.22
C ALA A 654 -4.65 -21.34 -22.47
N THR A 655 -3.45 -20.76 -22.35
CA THR A 655 -2.77 -20.03 -23.43
C THR A 655 -1.36 -20.52 -23.71
N GLY A 656 -0.77 -21.33 -22.82
CA GLY A 656 0.53 -21.96 -23.04
C GLY A 656 0.47 -23.03 -24.14
N SER A 657 1.58 -23.23 -24.85
CA SER A 657 1.66 -24.27 -25.89
C SER A 657 1.75 -25.66 -25.29
N THR A 658 1.11 -26.65 -25.92
CA THR A 658 1.24 -28.07 -25.58
C THR A 658 2.07 -28.81 -26.61
N GLY A 659 2.91 -29.75 -26.17
CA GLY A 659 3.69 -30.62 -27.06
C GLY A 659 3.97 -32.00 -26.49
N GLY A 660 3.20 -33.00 -26.92
CA GLY A 660 3.38 -34.42 -26.63
C GLY A 660 3.35 -35.28 -27.90
N GLN A 661 3.93 -36.48 -27.82
CA GLN A 661 3.95 -37.44 -28.94
C GLN A 661 2.78 -38.43 -28.93
N THR A 662 1.95 -38.49 -27.89
CA THR A 662 0.77 -39.39 -27.87
C THR A 662 -0.56 -38.68 -28.14
N GLY A 663 -0.56 -37.35 -28.08
CA GLY A 663 -1.73 -36.51 -28.33
C GLY A 663 -1.78 -35.35 -27.34
N ASP A 664 -2.43 -34.25 -27.74
CA ASP A 664 -2.53 -33.04 -26.92
C ASP A 664 -3.91 -32.40 -27.06
N GLY A 665 -4.42 -31.80 -25.98
CA GLY A 665 -5.58 -30.92 -26.05
C GLY A 665 -5.30 -29.53 -25.50
N GLY A 666 -5.89 -28.53 -26.15
CA GLY A 666 -5.64 -27.13 -25.81
C GLY A 666 -6.07 -26.75 -24.39
N LEU A 667 -7.04 -27.44 -23.80
CA LEU A 667 -7.44 -27.29 -22.40
C LEU A 667 -7.20 -28.56 -21.59
N VAL A 668 -7.65 -29.71 -22.09
CA VAL A 668 -7.48 -31.01 -21.42
C VAL A 668 -6.89 -32.07 -22.34
N TYR A 669 -6.12 -33.03 -21.83
CA TYR A 669 -5.78 -34.20 -22.65
C TYR A 669 -7.01 -35.11 -22.77
N ASP A 670 -7.50 -35.61 -21.64
CA ASP A 670 -8.66 -36.51 -21.58
C ASP A 670 -9.76 -35.93 -20.68
N ASN A 671 -10.98 -35.81 -21.23
CA ASN A 671 -12.18 -35.51 -20.48
C ASN A 671 -13.01 -36.79 -20.32
N GLY A 672 -12.81 -37.51 -19.20
CA GLY A 672 -13.45 -38.80 -18.96
C GLY A 672 -14.97 -38.71 -18.77
N THR A 673 -15.62 -39.86 -18.61
CA THR A 673 -17.09 -40.02 -18.58
C THR A 673 -17.85 -39.11 -17.61
N THR A 674 -17.27 -38.77 -16.45
CA THR A 674 -17.89 -37.85 -15.47
C THR A 674 -17.38 -36.41 -15.59
N GLY A 675 -16.44 -36.16 -16.49
CA GLY A 675 -15.78 -34.88 -16.69
C GLY A 675 -16.72 -33.83 -17.30
N VAL A 676 -16.77 -32.66 -16.69
CA VAL A 676 -17.55 -31.52 -17.15
C VAL A 676 -16.63 -30.32 -17.39
N ILE A 677 -16.70 -29.74 -18.59
CA ILE A 677 -16.03 -28.50 -18.95
C ILE A 677 -17.09 -27.49 -19.40
N ASN A 678 -17.16 -26.35 -18.71
CA ASN A 678 -18.09 -25.26 -19.00
C ASN A 678 -17.39 -23.92 -19.16
N GLU A 679 -17.94 -23.02 -19.98
CA GLU A 679 -17.56 -21.61 -20.05
C GLU A 679 -16.04 -21.42 -20.04
N SER A 680 -15.32 -22.15 -20.88
CA SER A 680 -13.86 -22.19 -20.83
C SER A 680 -13.26 -21.99 -22.22
N PHE A 681 -11.98 -21.68 -22.32
CA PHE A 681 -11.33 -21.59 -23.63
C PHE A 681 -9.86 -21.98 -23.69
N ALA A 682 -9.38 -22.30 -24.89
CA ALA A 682 -7.97 -22.52 -25.16
C ALA A 682 -7.48 -21.63 -26.32
N ALA A 683 -6.26 -21.10 -26.19
CA ALA A 683 -5.64 -20.28 -27.24
C ALA A 683 -4.14 -20.59 -27.46
N GLY A 684 -3.55 -21.52 -26.73
CA GLY A 684 -2.17 -21.97 -26.97
C GLY A 684 -2.06 -22.90 -28.17
N GLN A 685 -0.87 -22.99 -28.76
CA GLN A 685 -0.61 -23.97 -29.83
C GLN A 685 -0.79 -25.40 -29.31
N VAL A 686 -1.44 -26.25 -30.10
CA VAL A 686 -1.65 -27.66 -29.77
C VAL A 686 -0.79 -28.56 -30.67
N GLY A 687 0.23 -29.20 -30.11
CA GLY A 687 1.08 -30.18 -30.78
C GLY A 687 2.03 -29.59 -31.84
N GLY A 688 2.63 -30.48 -32.65
CA GLY A 688 3.57 -30.08 -33.70
C GLY A 688 4.61 -31.11 -34.15
N GLY A 689 4.49 -32.40 -33.78
CA GLY A 689 5.48 -33.41 -34.21
C GLY A 689 5.23 -34.86 -33.77
N GLY A 690 4.01 -35.24 -33.40
CA GLY A 690 3.67 -36.61 -33.04
C GLY A 690 3.48 -37.53 -34.27
N PRO A 691 3.49 -38.86 -34.07
CA PRO A 691 3.19 -39.83 -35.10
C PRO A 691 1.74 -39.71 -35.61
N PRO A 692 1.40 -40.26 -36.80
CA PRO A 692 0.10 -40.07 -37.44
C PRO A 692 -1.13 -40.50 -36.64
N PHE A 693 -0.96 -41.31 -35.60
CA PHE A 693 -2.04 -41.80 -34.73
C PHE A 693 -2.28 -40.94 -33.48
N ALA A 694 -1.47 -39.88 -33.26
CA ALA A 694 -1.67 -38.98 -32.14
C ALA A 694 -2.95 -38.16 -32.32
N VAL A 695 -3.76 -38.08 -31.27
CA VAL A 695 -5.03 -37.35 -31.25
C VAL A 695 -4.83 -35.92 -30.77
N TYR A 696 -5.40 -34.96 -31.48
CA TYR A 696 -5.29 -33.55 -31.11
C TYR A 696 -6.64 -32.84 -31.23
N GLY A 697 -6.99 -32.03 -30.23
CA GLY A 697 -8.18 -31.19 -30.28
C GLY A 697 -7.95 -29.78 -29.74
N GLY A 698 -8.78 -28.85 -30.21
CA GLY A 698 -8.73 -27.45 -29.76
C GLY A 698 -8.98 -27.30 -28.26
N ILE A 699 -9.77 -28.22 -27.68
CA ILE A 699 -10.06 -28.30 -26.24
C ILE A 699 -9.54 -29.61 -25.65
N ALA A 700 -9.95 -30.75 -26.19
CA ALA A 700 -9.66 -32.07 -25.63
C ALA A 700 -8.93 -32.96 -26.66
N ALA A 701 -7.95 -33.77 -26.26
CA ALA A 701 -7.44 -34.81 -27.15
C ALA A 701 -8.50 -35.92 -27.28
N THR A 702 -9.04 -36.37 -26.15
CA THR A 702 -10.14 -37.36 -26.04
C THR A 702 -11.27 -36.82 -25.16
N ASN A 703 -12.52 -37.09 -25.55
CA ASN A 703 -13.71 -36.71 -24.79
C ASN A 703 -14.69 -37.87 -24.67
N GLU A 704 -15.05 -38.21 -23.43
CA GLU A 704 -16.14 -39.13 -23.07
C GLU A 704 -17.19 -38.45 -22.18
N GLY A 705 -16.89 -37.27 -21.65
CA GLY A 705 -17.76 -36.48 -20.78
C GLY A 705 -18.54 -35.38 -21.52
N VAL A 706 -18.73 -34.25 -20.83
CA VAL A 706 -19.51 -33.10 -21.32
C VAL A 706 -18.64 -31.85 -21.45
N ILE A 707 -18.49 -31.38 -22.68
CA ILE A 707 -17.90 -30.08 -23.01
C ILE A 707 -19.03 -29.18 -23.53
N HIS A 708 -19.31 -28.09 -22.82
CA HIS A 708 -20.41 -27.19 -23.15
C HIS A 708 -20.02 -25.72 -23.00
N ASN A 709 -20.48 -24.86 -23.92
CA ASN A 709 -20.17 -23.44 -23.90
C ASN A 709 -18.65 -23.12 -23.83
N VAL A 710 -17.85 -23.92 -24.52
CA VAL A 710 -16.38 -23.83 -24.58
C VAL A 710 -15.95 -23.37 -25.97
N TYR A 711 -14.88 -22.57 -26.06
CA TYR A 711 -14.36 -22.00 -27.31
C TYR A 711 -12.85 -22.21 -27.44
N TRP A 712 -12.31 -22.20 -28.65
CA TRP A 712 -10.86 -22.18 -28.84
C TRP A 712 -10.47 -21.28 -29.99
N ASN A 713 -9.25 -20.75 -29.94
CA ASN A 713 -8.71 -19.98 -31.04
C ASN A 713 -8.13 -20.94 -32.10
N ARG A 714 -8.88 -21.19 -33.18
CA ARG A 714 -8.46 -22.13 -34.24
C ARG A 714 -7.18 -21.72 -34.97
N ASP A 715 -6.87 -20.43 -34.99
CA ASP A 715 -5.69 -19.92 -35.70
C ASP A 715 -4.42 -20.20 -34.89
N THR A 716 -4.47 -20.06 -33.56
CA THR A 716 -3.32 -20.28 -32.69
C THR A 716 -3.20 -21.72 -32.21
N THR A 717 -4.32 -22.39 -31.88
CA THR A 717 -4.31 -23.82 -31.57
C THR A 717 -3.98 -24.66 -32.80
N THR A 718 -4.24 -24.14 -34.00
CA THR A 718 -4.16 -24.82 -35.30
C THR A 718 -5.11 -26.02 -35.40
N ARG A 719 -6.19 -26.05 -34.60
CA ARG A 719 -7.18 -27.12 -34.56
C ARG A 719 -8.57 -26.61 -34.96
N THR A 720 -9.28 -27.40 -35.76
CA THR A 720 -10.61 -27.05 -36.27
C THR A 720 -11.76 -27.72 -35.51
N ASN A 721 -11.46 -28.76 -34.71
CA ASN A 721 -12.45 -29.51 -33.93
C ASN A 721 -12.19 -29.31 -32.43
N ALA A 722 -13.26 -29.40 -31.63
CA ALA A 722 -13.18 -29.29 -30.16
C ALA A 722 -12.39 -30.47 -29.55
N ALA A 723 -12.68 -31.68 -29.99
CA ALA A 723 -12.03 -32.91 -29.55
C ALA A 723 -11.37 -33.67 -30.72
N GLY A 724 -10.23 -34.32 -30.44
CA GLY A 724 -9.54 -35.17 -31.42
C GLY A 724 -10.24 -36.51 -31.63
N ALA A 725 -10.65 -37.16 -30.54
CA ALA A 725 -11.59 -38.27 -30.52
C ALA A 725 -12.73 -37.96 -29.54
N ASP A 726 -13.97 -38.17 -29.97
CA ASP A 726 -15.16 -37.78 -29.22
C ASP A 726 -16.19 -38.90 -29.16
N ASN A 727 -16.42 -39.40 -27.95
CA ASN A 727 -17.49 -40.33 -27.59
C ASN A 727 -18.48 -39.71 -26.58
N GLY A 728 -18.34 -38.41 -26.29
CA GLY A 728 -19.13 -37.67 -25.31
C GLY A 728 -20.01 -36.59 -25.96
N THR A 729 -20.19 -35.48 -25.25
CA THR A 729 -20.82 -34.27 -25.77
C THR A 729 -19.77 -33.18 -25.97
N ALA A 730 -19.67 -32.62 -27.17
CA ALA A 730 -18.79 -31.50 -27.47
C ALA A 730 -19.49 -30.41 -28.31
N PRO A 731 -19.03 -29.15 -28.23
CA PRO A 731 -19.55 -28.09 -29.10
C PRO A 731 -19.13 -28.33 -30.56
N GLY A 732 -19.97 -27.86 -31.49
CA GLY A 732 -19.66 -27.91 -32.91
C GLY A 732 -18.50 -26.98 -33.32
N ASN A 733 -18.00 -27.14 -34.54
CA ASN A 733 -16.83 -26.40 -35.06
C ASN A 733 -17.00 -24.88 -35.12
N ALA A 734 -18.23 -24.36 -35.03
CA ALA A 734 -18.51 -22.92 -34.95
C ALA A 734 -17.94 -22.27 -33.67
N ASN A 735 -17.70 -23.06 -32.61
CA ASN A 735 -17.05 -22.61 -31.39
C ASN A 735 -15.53 -22.44 -31.53
N GLY A 736 -14.93 -22.91 -32.63
CA GLY A 736 -13.56 -22.61 -33.03
C GLY A 736 -13.47 -21.20 -33.61
N LEU A 737 -13.16 -20.22 -32.78
CA LEU A 737 -13.09 -18.81 -33.14
C LEU A 737 -11.74 -18.46 -33.79
N SER A 738 -11.73 -17.49 -34.70
CA SER A 738 -10.47 -16.87 -35.17
C SER A 738 -9.88 -15.96 -34.09
N SER A 739 -8.61 -15.61 -34.25
CA SER A 739 -7.94 -14.62 -33.40
C SER A 739 -8.65 -13.27 -33.38
N THR A 740 -9.33 -12.90 -34.46
CA THR A 740 -10.17 -11.68 -34.49
C THR A 740 -11.45 -11.86 -33.67
N GLN A 741 -12.12 -13.01 -33.80
CA GLN A 741 -13.35 -13.29 -33.06
C GLN A 741 -13.11 -13.43 -31.55
N MET A 742 -11.96 -13.95 -31.13
CA MET A 742 -11.58 -14.06 -29.71
C MET A 742 -11.53 -12.71 -28.98
N ARG A 743 -11.34 -11.60 -29.72
CA ARG A 743 -11.29 -10.24 -29.16
C ARG A 743 -12.67 -9.60 -28.99
N VAL A 744 -13.72 -10.29 -29.41
CA VAL A 744 -15.08 -9.74 -29.48
C VAL A 744 -15.97 -10.48 -28.47
N PRO A 745 -16.44 -9.81 -27.39
CA PRO A 745 -17.32 -10.43 -26.39
C PRO A 745 -18.56 -11.12 -26.98
N GLY A 746 -19.15 -10.54 -28.03
CA GLY A 746 -20.31 -11.13 -28.72
C GLY A 746 -20.06 -12.46 -29.42
N SER A 747 -18.81 -12.88 -29.59
CA SER A 747 -18.46 -14.21 -30.12
C SER A 747 -18.67 -15.34 -29.10
N PHE A 748 -18.76 -15.02 -27.80
CA PHE A 748 -18.91 -15.97 -26.71
C PHE A 748 -20.37 -15.98 -26.24
N ALA A 749 -21.17 -16.90 -26.78
CA ALA A 749 -22.58 -16.99 -26.43
C ALA A 749 -22.75 -17.23 -24.93
N SER A 750 -23.72 -16.57 -24.29
CA SER A 750 -24.06 -16.67 -22.85
C SER A 750 -22.99 -16.26 -21.83
N TRP A 751 -21.77 -15.88 -22.23
CA TRP A 751 -20.74 -15.43 -21.30
C TRP A 751 -21.08 -14.03 -20.77
N ASN A 752 -21.00 -13.86 -19.45
CA ASN A 752 -21.24 -12.57 -18.82
C ASN A 752 -19.95 -11.73 -18.73
N PHE A 753 -19.87 -10.70 -19.58
CA PHE A 753 -18.81 -9.67 -19.57
C PHE A 753 -19.21 -8.39 -18.81
N GLY A 754 -20.41 -8.35 -18.25
CA GLY A 754 -20.93 -7.21 -17.48
C GLY A 754 -20.42 -7.20 -16.03
N THR A 755 -20.89 -6.22 -15.27
CA THR A 755 -20.60 -6.10 -13.84
C THR A 755 -21.01 -7.36 -13.07
N GLY A 756 -20.08 -7.92 -12.29
CA GLY A 756 -20.29 -9.18 -11.57
C GLY A 756 -20.14 -10.44 -12.43
N GLY A 757 -19.85 -10.29 -13.73
CA GLY A 757 -19.51 -11.41 -14.63
C GLY A 757 -18.12 -11.99 -14.34
N ALA A 758 -17.92 -13.24 -14.76
CA ALA A 758 -16.64 -13.93 -14.62
C ALA A 758 -15.57 -13.45 -15.59
N TRP A 759 -16.01 -12.89 -16.72
CA TRP A 759 -15.15 -12.48 -17.83
C TRP A 759 -15.14 -10.97 -18.00
N ALA A 760 -14.03 -10.48 -18.54
CA ALA A 760 -13.89 -9.11 -18.96
C ALA A 760 -13.00 -9.03 -20.21
N MET A 761 -13.11 -7.92 -20.94
CA MET A 761 -12.37 -7.68 -22.19
C MET A 761 -11.73 -6.29 -22.15
N PRO A 762 -10.52 -6.16 -21.57
CA PRO A 762 -9.76 -4.92 -21.57
C PRO A 762 -9.49 -4.38 -22.97
N ALA A 763 -9.21 -3.08 -23.07
CA ALA A 763 -8.71 -2.49 -24.31
C ALA A 763 -7.45 -3.23 -24.78
N ASN A 764 -7.41 -3.59 -26.07
CA ASN A 764 -6.31 -4.33 -26.73
C ASN A 764 -6.13 -5.80 -26.32
N ALA A 765 -7.01 -6.37 -25.49
CA ALA A 765 -6.96 -7.79 -25.17
C ALA A 765 -7.04 -8.66 -26.44
N THR A 766 -6.31 -9.78 -26.43
CA THR A 766 -6.28 -10.76 -27.53
C THR A 766 -7.34 -11.85 -27.38
N HIS A 767 -7.88 -12.00 -26.17
CA HIS A 767 -8.91 -12.95 -25.75
C HIS A 767 -9.57 -12.44 -24.45
N PRO A 768 -10.68 -13.05 -23.97
CA PRO A 768 -11.24 -12.76 -22.66
C PRO A 768 -10.22 -13.00 -21.53
N VAL A 769 -10.29 -12.21 -20.48
CA VAL A 769 -9.55 -12.43 -19.22
C VAL A 769 -10.55 -12.55 -18.08
N LEU A 770 -10.17 -13.18 -16.97
CA LEU A 770 -11.08 -13.28 -15.83
C LEU A 770 -11.19 -11.93 -15.12
N SER A 771 -12.40 -11.54 -14.73
CA SER A 771 -12.66 -10.24 -14.11
C SER A 771 -11.84 -10.00 -12.84
N TRP A 772 -11.53 -11.08 -12.10
CA TRP A 772 -10.72 -10.97 -10.88
C TRP A 772 -9.25 -10.67 -11.16
N GLU A 773 -8.73 -10.98 -12.35
CA GLU A 773 -7.35 -10.65 -12.75
C GLU A 773 -7.13 -9.14 -12.80
N GLN A 774 -8.17 -8.38 -13.19
CA GLN A 774 -8.11 -6.92 -13.28
C GLN A 774 -8.22 -6.22 -11.93
N ALA A 775 -8.72 -6.93 -10.93
CA ALA A 775 -8.97 -6.39 -9.59
C ALA A 775 -7.76 -6.52 -8.66
N ARG A 776 -6.66 -7.15 -9.10
CA ARG A 776 -5.41 -7.21 -8.34
C ARG A 776 -4.53 -6.01 -8.69
N PRO A 777 -4.09 -5.20 -7.71
CA PRO A 777 -3.12 -4.13 -7.92
C PRO A 777 -1.73 -4.67 -8.27
#